data_AF-A0A7H8M4D1-F1
#
_entry.id   AF-A0A7H8M4D1-F1
#
_cell.length_a   1.000
_cell.length_b   1.000
_cell.length_c   1.000
_cell.angle_alpha   90.00
_cell.angle_beta   90.00
_cell.angle_gamma   90.00
#
_symmetry.space_group_name_H-M   'P 1'
#
loop_
_entity.id
_entity.type
_entity.pdbx_description
1 polymer ?
#
loop_
_entity_poly.entity_id
_entity_poly.type
_entity_poly.pdbx_seq_one_letter_code
_entity_poly.pdbx_strand_id
1 'polypeptide(L)'
;MAQAGSKSGLPDNFLYAIAKAGSPDSPAVRMVVERVRAMDASLQRDDLLLVLLCETLTEVAPEWMLRTATETDLGREVGTHRSDSMKLAAAALSHPSCSDALREEFLARCTAPQLATLGRADSTDAMVQAIVTEIQRRGPHGQPMTRELSEKPGTAQLILREPGLHDDVFAAAVALLPRRPEVGEDTGGDAEWEAFEQGMQAWQEMWGRLVTVHVHRHRELVDRTRDTPTQSIIRNHLLGTIPWNVDQALLEELAAEDLARFERSVLITRLCRTARDGASAEEARALFADKLGALTADDRHHVEEYLTDTDFLLEFGCRSAVSWTRRAADHTWRYLLNPAEATNRYGDPRTWRASEDSLAELGRRFAAAAVRALELWEAPDSRRYREREDIRWVHAMLLHLPHLTDEVRAKVRLVLQGGRQVPEDRWRAGRILGWNDERRLSELHAAIERIIADPTVASREKALGDPRRVSARDLAATTDDVLQDYLSRHTDDVLVEKALLSFAHRPRSQLAFADVLHRHPAPQTAILQITMDLRSRLGGGPNLREAWTRTVLALPDCSDELVRALPAWTVLSIGGGSGYSPPLEAVTSVVMTALGEDEAAWARFAANPSSHAGPNAWLQLGEILDASRSGTPWPNPRAPRRP
;
A
#
# COMPACT_ATOMS: atom_id res chain seq x y z
N MET A 1 -17.00 24.89 -26.09
CA MET A 1 -16.17 25.53 -25.05
C MET A 1 -17.12 25.98 -23.94
N ALA A 2 -16.98 25.47 -22.72
CA ALA A 2 -17.78 25.95 -21.60
C ALA A 2 -17.26 27.32 -21.12
N GLN A 3 -18.15 28.19 -20.66
CA GLN A 3 -17.75 29.38 -19.92
C GLN A 3 -17.24 28.92 -18.55
N ALA A 4 -15.92 29.05 -18.31
CA ALA A 4 -15.38 28.89 -16.97
C ALA A 4 -15.90 30.03 -16.10
N GLY A 5 -16.78 29.71 -15.14
CA GLY A 5 -17.37 30.69 -14.24
C GLY A 5 -16.29 31.48 -13.50
N SER A 6 -16.46 32.80 -13.45
CA SER A 6 -15.54 33.69 -12.74
C SER A 6 -15.67 33.47 -11.22
N LYS A 7 -14.88 32.55 -10.65
CA LYS A 7 -14.68 32.50 -9.19
C LYS A 7 -14.20 33.89 -8.72
N SER A 8 -14.93 34.46 -7.76
CA SER A 8 -14.69 35.77 -7.14
C SER A 8 -14.98 35.68 -5.64
N GLY A 9 -14.24 36.42 -4.82
CA GLY A 9 -14.19 36.27 -3.36
C GLY A 9 -12.82 35.77 -2.90
N LEU A 10 -12.72 35.26 -1.67
CA LEU A 10 -11.47 34.65 -1.17
C LEU A 10 -11.28 33.24 -1.74
N PRO A 11 -10.07 32.87 -2.20
CA PRO A 11 -9.77 31.50 -2.60
C PRO A 11 -9.89 30.52 -1.43
N ASP A 12 -10.41 29.33 -1.74
CA ASP A 12 -10.65 28.21 -0.82
C ASP A 12 -9.42 27.94 0.07
N ASN A 13 -8.22 27.93 -0.53
CA ASN A 13 -6.94 27.69 0.16
C ASN A 13 -6.60 28.72 1.25
N PHE A 14 -6.98 29.98 1.05
CA PHE A 14 -6.77 31.04 2.04
C PHE A 14 -7.73 30.93 3.23
N LEU A 15 -8.94 30.39 3.03
CA LEU A 15 -9.89 30.16 4.11
C LEU A 15 -9.40 29.07 5.08
N TYR A 16 -8.75 28.00 4.58
CA TYR A 16 -8.07 27.01 5.45
C TYR A 16 -6.94 27.66 6.26
N ALA A 17 -6.15 28.55 5.64
CA ALA A 17 -5.03 29.20 6.32
C ALA A 17 -5.49 30.17 7.41
N ILE A 18 -6.57 30.95 7.18
CA ILE A 18 -7.23 31.73 8.23
C ILE A 18 -7.69 30.84 9.37
N ALA A 19 -8.41 29.75 9.06
CA ALA A 19 -8.92 28.84 10.08
C ALA A 19 -7.79 28.27 10.94
N LYS A 20 -6.68 27.82 10.33
CA LYS A 20 -5.54 27.28 11.07
C LYS A 20 -4.78 28.32 11.89
N ALA A 21 -4.66 29.57 11.42
CA ALA A 21 -3.78 30.59 12.02
C ALA A 21 -4.49 31.58 12.96
N GLY A 22 -5.81 31.70 12.91
CA GLY A 22 -6.58 32.64 13.74
C GLY A 22 -6.93 32.08 15.12
N SER A 23 -7.13 32.96 16.11
CA SER A 23 -7.69 32.58 17.40
C SER A 23 -9.21 32.32 17.28
N PRO A 24 -9.82 31.49 18.17
CA PRO A 24 -11.23 31.11 18.09
C PRO A 24 -12.20 32.30 18.01
N ASP A 25 -11.88 33.37 18.74
CA ASP A 25 -12.67 34.59 18.84
C ASP A 25 -12.35 35.66 17.77
N SER A 26 -11.35 35.43 16.92
CA SER A 26 -10.93 36.46 15.94
C SER A 26 -12.03 36.73 14.89
N PRO A 27 -12.18 38.00 14.43
CA PRO A 27 -13.01 38.37 13.28
C PRO A 27 -12.79 37.47 12.06
N ALA A 28 -11.54 37.09 11.80
CA ALA A 28 -11.17 36.24 10.68
C ALA A 28 -11.75 34.81 10.81
N VAL A 29 -11.67 34.20 12.00
CA VAL A 29 -12.27 32.86 12.25
C VAL A 29 -13.80 32.93 12.26
N ARG A 30 -14.40 33.95 12.89
CA ARG A 30 -15.86 34.16 12.86
C ARG A 30 -16.40 34.30 11.44
N MET A 31 -15.69 35.04 10.58
CA MET A 31 -15.99 35.15 9.15
C MET A 31 -15.94 33.78 8.46
N VAL A 32 -14.94 32.93 8.74
CA VAL A 32 -14.87 31.57 8.17
C VAL A 32 -16.01 30.68 8.69
N VAL A 33 -16.33 30.71 9.98
CA VAL A 33 -17.41 29.90 10.59
C VAL A 33 -18.78 30.22 9.96
N GLU A 34 -19.15 31.50 9.88
CA GLU A 34 -20.42 31.89 9.23
C GLU A 34 -20.38 31.68 7.71
N ARG A 35 -19.22 31.79 7.06
CA ARG A 35 -19.07 31.41 5.64
C ARG A 35 -19.33 29.93 5.41
N VAL A 36 -18.77 29.05 6.24
CA VAL A 36 -18.96 27.60 6.20
C VAL A 36 -20.42 27.22 6.50
N ARG A 37 -21.04 27.90 7.46
CA ARG A 37 -22.45 27.72 7.82
C ARG A 37 -23.41 28.09 6.68
N ALA A 38 -23.02 29.04 5.84
CA ALA A 38 -23.77 29.50 4.66
C ALA A 38 -23.35 28.79 3.35
N MET A 39 -22.61 27.68 3.40
CA MET A 39 -22.21 26.90 2.22
C MET A 39 -23.04 25.63 2.05
N ASP A 40 -23.40 25.33 0.81
CA ASP A 40 -24.00 24.05 0.41
C ASP A 40 -23.04 22.87 0.69
N ALA A 41 -23.62 21.68 0.85
CA ALA A 41 -22.87 20.44 1.06
C ALA A 41 -21.88 20.20 -0.10
N SER A 42 -20.59 20.26 0.21
CA SER A 42 -19.51 20.28 -0.77
C SER A 42 -18.18 19.96 -0.09
N LEU A 43 -17.25 19.32 -0.81
CA LEU A 43 -15.91 18.98 -0.29
C LEU A 43 -15.22 20.18 0.38
N GLN A 44 -15.33 21.37 -0.23
CA GLN A 44 -14.78 22.62 0.32
C GLN A 44 -15.35 22.98 1.70
N ARG A 45 -16.66 22.84 1.90
CA ARG A 45 -17.29 23.07 3.21
C ARG A 45 -16.80 22.04 4.23
N ASP A 46 -16.70 20.79 3.79
CA ASP A 46 -16.43 19.64 4.63
C ASP A 46 -14.94 19.61 5.08
N ASP A 47 -14.02 19.99 4.20
CA ASP A 47 -12.61 20.25 4.53
C ASP A 47 -12.46 21.46 5.49
N LEU A 48 -13.27 22.52 5.32
CA LEU A 48 -13.22 23.69 6.21
C LEU A 48 -13.74 23.35 7.62
N LEU A 49 -14.80 22.55 7.72
CA LEU A 49 -15.28 21.99 8.98
C LEU A 49 -14.18 21.16 9.67
N LEU A 50 -13.42 20.35 8.91
CA LEU A 50 -12.33 19.55 9.45
C LEU A 50 -11.20 20.41 10.04
N VAL A 51 -10.75 21.44 9.32
CA VAL A 51 -9.71 22.37 9.84
C VAL A 51 -10.21 23.12 11.08
N LEU A 52 -11.45 23.62 11.07
CA LEU A 52 -12.04 24.30 12.23
C LEU A 52 -12.11 23.40 13.47
N LEU A 53 -12.49 22.13 13.32
CA LEU A 53 -12.59 21.18 14.43
C LEU A 53 -11.23 20.67 14.94
N CYS A 54 -10.22 20.56 14.08
CA CYS A 54 -8.91 19.99 14.43
C CYS A 54 -7.85 21.00 14.86
N GLU A 55 -7.93 22.26 14.39
CA GLU A 55 -6.89 23.27 14.61
C GLU A 55 -7.41 24.46 15.43
N THR A 56 -8.64 24.94 15.17
CA THR A 56 -9.14 26.23 15.72
C THR A 56 -10.04 26.09 16.94
N LEU A 57 -11.07 25.24 16.89
CA LEU A 57 -12.17 25.19 17.85
C LEU A 57 -12.05 24.01 18.83
N THR A 58 -10.83 23.49 19.00
CA THR A 58 -10.48 22.18 19.60
C THR A 58 -11.01 21.94 21.02
N GLU A 59 -11.31 22.99 21.78
CA GLU A 59 -11.95 22.88 23.10
C GLU A 59 -13.49 22.97 23.02
N VAL A 60 -14.03 23.85 22.18
CA VAL A 60 -15.45 24.22 22.13
C VAL A 60 -15.93 24.40 20.69
N ALA A 61 -16.60 23.36 20.17
CA ALA A 61 -17.26 23.40 18.85
C ALA A 61 -18.79 23.51 18.99
N PRO A 62 -19.48 24.29 18.13
CA PRO A 62 -20.93 24.34 18.12
C PRO A 62 -21.57 22.99 17.78
N GLU A 63 -22.67 22.61 18.46
CA GLU A 63 -23.36 21.32 18.25
C GLU A 63 -23.80 21.12 16.79
N TRP A 64 -24.24 22.19 16.10
CA TRP A 64 -24.61 22.13 14.68
C TRP A 64 -23.42 21.73 13.79
N MET A 65 -22.20 22.11 14.17
CA MET A 65 -20.98 21.79 13.44
C MET A 65 -20.66 20.30 13.57
N LEU A 66 -20.75 19.76 14.79
CA LEU A 66 -20.54 18.33 15.08
C LEU A 66 -21.59 17.43 14.42
N ARG A 67 -22.86 17.84 14.41
CA ARG A 67 -23.94 17.14 13.71
C ARG A 67 -23.76 17.20 12.18
N THR A 68 -23.46 18.37 11.63
CA THR A 68 -23.21 18.52 10.18
C THR A 68 -22.01 17.67 9.73
N ALA A 69 -20.95 17.64 10.53
CA ALA A 69 -19.74 16.87 10.28
C ALA A 69 -20.02 15.36 10.24
N THR A 70 -20.75 14.84 11.23
CA THR A 70 -21.13 13.43 11.31
C THR A 70 -22.10 13.03 10.21
N GLU A 71 -23.23 13.74 10.05
CA GLU A 71 -24.26 13.41 9.05
C GLU A 71 -23.72 13.39 7.62
N THR A 72 -22.75 14.26 7.31
CA THR A 72 -22.11 14.34 5.99
C THR A 72 -21.35 13.06 5.64
N ASP A 73 -20.51 12.53 6.54
CA ASP A 73 -19.76 11.28 6.29
C ASP A 73 -20.62 10.01 6.42
N LEU A 74 -21.75 10.07 7.14
CA LEU A 74 -22.72 8.98 7.20
C LEU A 74 -23.53 8.85 5.90
N GLY A 75 -23.87 9.98 5.26
CA GLY A 75 -24.61 10.03 4.00
C GLY A 75 -23.78 9.79 2.74
N ARG A 76 -22.44 9.77 2.84
CA ARG A 76 -21.54 9.42 1.74
C ARG A 76 -21.49 7.90 1.55
N GLU A 77 -21.72 7.43 0.32
CA GLU A 77 -21.35 6.06 -0.04
C GLU A 77 -19.84 5.88 0.14
N VAL A 78 -19.41 4.78 0.78
CA VAL A 78 -17.99 4.43 0.92
C VAL A 78 -17.46 3.97 -0.44
N GLY A 79 -17.04 4.95 -1.25
CA GLY A 79 -16.52 4.74 -2.59
C GLY A 79 -15.25 3.88 -2.61
N THR A 80 -14.86 3.42 -3.80
CA THR A 80 -13.72 2.51 -4.02
C THR A 80 -12.34 3.09 -3.68
N HIS A 81 -12.28 4.34 -3.20
CA HIS A 81 -11.06 5.08 -2.88
C HIS A 81 -10.99 5.28 -1.36
N ARG A 82 -10.03 4.62 -0.72
CA ARG A 82 -10.17 4.04 0.63
C ARG A 82 -9.64 4.89 1.79
N SER A 83 -9.07 6.06 1.51
CA SER A 83 -8.26 6.84 2.45
C SER A 83 -9.07 7.82 3.30
N ASP A 84 -10.03 8.53 2.70
CA ASP A 84 -10.53 9.81 3.23
C ASP A 84 -11.99 9.82 3.69
N SER A 85 -12.71 8.71 3.58
CA SER A 85 -14.17 8.66 3.59
C SER A 85 -14.88 8.97 4.92
N MET A 86 -14.16 9.16 6.04
CA MET A 86 -14.76 9.49 7.36
C MET A 86 -13.95 10.47 8.23
N LYS A 87 -13.03 11.26 7.65
CA LYS A 87 -12.16 12.15 8.44
C LYS A 87 -12.93 13.19 9.26
N LEU A 88 -14.04 13.69 8.71
CA LEU A 88 -14.82 14.76 9.33
C LEU A 88 -15.70 14.22 10.46
N ALA A 89 -16.29 13.04 10.30
CA ALA A 89 -16.92 12.31 11.41
C ALA A 89 -15.92 11.95 12.51
N ALA A 90 -14.73 11.43 12.18
CA ALA A 90 -13.72 11.05 13.16
C ALA A 90 -13.28 12.23 14.05
N ALA A 91 -13.06 13.41 13.45
CA ALA A 91 -12.77 14.65 14.16
C ALA A 91 -13.93 15.07 15.09
N ALA A 92 -15.15 15.13 14.56
CA ALA A 92 -16.33 15.56 15.33
C ALA A 92 -16.64 14.64 16.52
N LEU A 93 -16.57 13.32 16.34
CA LEU A 93 -16.89 12.33 17.37
C LEU A 93 -15.82 12.22 18.47
N SER A 94 -14.58 12.59 18.14
CA SER A 94 -13.46 12.69 19.07
C SER A 94 -13.38 14.05 19.78
N HIS A 95 -14.19 15.03 19.38
CA HIS A 95 -14.15 16.38 19.91
C HIS A 95 -14.57 16.41 21.39
N PRO A 96 -13.91 17.19 22.27
CA PRO A 96 -14.28 17.28 23.69
C PRO A 96 -15.74 17.70 23.95
N SER A 97 -16.31 18.47 23.01
CA SER A 97 -17.72 18.91 23.06
C SER A 97 -18.73 17.89 22.50
N CYS A 98 -18.29 16.71 22.02
CA CYS A 98 -19.18 15.65 21.52
C CYS A 98 -19.69 14.77 22.67
N SER A 99 -21.01 14.76 22.86
CA SER A 99 -21.67 13.90 23.86
C SER A 99 -21.61 12.42 23.48
N ASP A 100 -21.59 11.55 24.49
CA ASP A 100 -21.56 10.11 24.30
C ASP A 100 -22.80 9.60 23.56
N ALA A 101 -23.98 10.18 23.83
CA ALA A 101 -25.23 9.86 23.14
C ALA A 101 -25.16 10.16 21.63
N LEU A 102 -24.49 11.23 21.20
CA LEU A 102 -24.27 11.51 19.77
C LEU A 102 -23.32 10.47 19.15
N ARG A 103 -22.31 10.02 19.90
CA ARG A 103 -21.36 8.99 19.46
C ARG A 103 -22.03 7.61 19.33
N GLU A 104 -22.84 7.22 20.30
CA GLU A 104 -23.63 5.98 20.28
C GLU A 104 -24.66 5.97 19.13
N GLU A 105 -25.45 7.04 18.97
CA GLU A 105 -26.42 7.15 17.88
C GLU A 105 -25.76 7.03 16.51
N PHE A 106 -24.60 7.67 16.35
CA PHE A 106 -23.82 7.64 15.11
C PHE A 106 -23.24 6.24 14.82
N LEU A 107 -22.57 5.63 15.80
CA LEU A 107 -21.97 4.30 15.65
C LEU A 107 -23.04 3.24 15.39
N ALA A 108 -24.21 3.34 16.03
CA ALA A 108 -25.37 2.49 15.77
C ALA A 108 -25.88 2.56 14.31
N ARG A 109 -25.71 3.71 13.64
CA ARG A 109 -26.11 3.94 12.25
C ARG A 109 -25.03 3.58 11.21
N CYS A 110 -23.76 3.42 11.63
CA CYS A 110 -22.65 3.11 10.73
C CYS A 110 -22.74 1.71 10.11
N THR A 111 -22.22 1.57 8.88
CA THR A 111 -21.92 0.27 8.25
C THR A 111 -20.60 -0.32 8.78
N ALA A 112 -20.34 -1.61 8.52
CA ALA A 112 -19.10 -2.26 8.96
C ALA A 112 -17.81 -1.62 8.39
N PRO A 113 -17.73 -1.21 7.10
CA PRO A 113 -16.57 -0.46 6.58
C PRO A 113 -16.43 0.94 7.21
N GLN A 114 -17.53 1.59 7.60
CA GLN A 114 -17.50 2.87 8.31
C GLN A 114 -16.90 2.69 9.73
N LEU A 115 -17.38 1.71 10.51
CA LEU A 115 -16.78 1.35 11.81
C LEU A 115 -15.28 1.02 11.69
N ALA A 116 -14.87 0.32 10.63
CA ALA A 116 -13.47 0.00 10.36
C ALA A 116 -12.61 1.22 9.99
N THR A 117 -13.21 2.23 9.34
CA THR A 117 -12.52 3.48 9.00
C THR A 117 -12.32 4.37 10.23
N LEU A 118 -13.28 4.35 11.17
CA LEU A 118 -13.22 5.06 12.46
C LEU A 118 -12.42 4.32 13.53
N GLY A 119 -12.12 3.04 13.32
CA GLY A 119 -11.40 2.16 14.25
C GLY A 119 -9.92 2.00 13.91
N ARG A 120 -9.31 2.99 13.27
CA ARG A 120 -7.89 2.99 12.85
C ARG A 120 -6.95 3.37 13.99
N ALA A 121 -5.66 3.06 13.84
CA ALA A 121 -4.64 3.23 14.89
C ALA A 121 -4.38 4.69 15.32
N ASP A 122 -4.91 5.67 14.59
CA ASP A 122 -4.90 7.11 14.89
C ASP A 122 -6.13 7.60 15.69
N SER A 123 -7.01 6.68 16.11
CA SER A 123 -8.26 7.00 16.82
C SER A 123 -8.06 7.09 18.33
N THR A 124 -8.85 7.94 19.01
CA THR A 124 -8.78 8.12 20.47
C THR A 124 -9.30 6.90 21.26
N ASP A 125 -8.77 6.66 22.46
CA ASP A 125 -9.18 5.54 23.34
C ASP A 125 -10.71 5.48 23.54
N ALA A 126 -11.36 6.64 23.74
CA ALA A 126 -12.81 6.73 23.91
C ALA A 126 -13.57 6.30 22.64
N MET A 127 -13.06 6.63 21.44
CA MET A 127 -13.59 6.14 20.17
C MET A 127 -13.39 4.63 20.04
N VAL A 128 -12.19 4.14 20.33
CA VAL A 128 -11.81 2.73 20.26
C VAL A 128 -12.75 1.88 21.12
N GLN A 129 -12.97 2.26 22.39
CA GLN A 129 -13.84 1.49 23.29
C GLN A 129 -15.32 1.54 22.88
N ALA A 130 -15.80 2.67 22.34
CA ALA A 130 -17.16 2.77 21.79
C ALA A 130 -17.34 1.88 20.56
N ILE A 131 -16.36 1.83 19.66
CA ILE A 131 -16.34 0.96 18.47
C ILE A 131 -16.24 -0.51 18.87
N VAL A 132 -15.39 -0.87 19.83
CA VAL A 132 -15.28 -2.25 20.36
C VAL A 132 -16.61 -2.71 20.95
N THR A 133 -17.28 -1.86 21.72
CA THR A 133 -18.62 -2.13 22.28
C THR A 133 -19.66 -2.35 21.17
N GLU A 134 -19.68 -1.50 20.15
CA GLU A 134 -20.59 -1.62 19.01
C GLU A 134 -20.31 -2.86 18.13
N ILE A 135 -19.04 -3.25 17.98
CA ILE A 135 -18.62 -4.49 17.31
C ILE A 135 -19.14 -5.71 18.07
N GLN A 136 -18.96 -5.74 19.39
CA GLN A 136 -19.46 -6.82 20.26
C GLN A 136 -20.99 -6.92 20.22
N ARG A 137 -21.71 -5.78 20.22
CA ARG A 137 -23.18 -5.72 20.12
C ARG A 137 -23.74 -6.27 18.80
N ARG A 138 -22.94 -6.30 17.73
CA ARG A 138 -23.37 -6.68 16.36
C ARG A 138 -23.08 -8.12 15.95
N GLY A 139 -22.29 -8.87 16.72
CA GLY A 139 -21.77 -10.17 16.29
C GLY A 139 -22.54 -11.36 16.88
N PRO A 140 -23.02 -12.34 16.09
CA PRO A 140 -23.28 -13.67 16.60
C PRO A 140 -21.93 -14.32 16.96
N HIS A 141 -21.78 -14.80 18.19
CA HIS A 141 -20.50 -15.31 18.68
C HIS A 141 -20.25 -16.77 18.23
N GLY A 142 -19.11 -17.01 17.57
CA GLY A 142 -18.51 -18.35 17.46
C GLY A 142 -19.17 -19.36 16.51
N GLN A 143 -20.03 -18.93 15.58
CA GLN A 143 -20.59 -19.81 14.54
C GLN A 143 -19.48 -20.45 13.65
N PRO A 144 -19.65 -21.70 13.14
CA PRO A 144 -18.77 -22.27 12.13
C PRO A 144 -18.80 -21.49 10.81
N MET A 145 -17.72 -21.54 10.03
CA MET A 145 -17.69 -20.96 8.70
C MET A 145 -18.53 -21.78 7.71
N THR A 146 -19.35 -21.10 6.92
CA THR A 146 -20.13 -21.68 5.82
C THR A 146 -19.81 -20.96 4.51
N ARG A 147 -20.20 -21.55 3.37
CA ARG A 147 -20.15 -20.86 2.08
C ARG A 147 -20.95 -19.55 2.08
N GLU A 148 -22.12 -19.54 2.71
CA GLU A 148 -22.97 -18.35 2.81
C GLU A 148 -22.26 -17.19 3.53
N LEU A 149 -21.44 -17.48 4.55
CA LEU A 149 -20.60 -16.49 5.25
C LEU A 149 -19.37 -16.02 4.44
N SER A 150 -19.10 -16.65 3.29
CA SER A 150 -18.16 -16.14 2.27
C SER A 150 -18.85 -15.15 1.34
N GLU A 151 -20.06 -15.49 0.88
CA GLU A 151 -20.88 -14.71 -0.05
C GLU A 151 -21.53 -13.48 0.63
N LYS A 152 -21.90 -13.60 1.92
CA LYS A 152 -22.48 -12.56 2.77
C LYS A 152 -21.70 -12.47 4.10
N PRO A 153 -20.54 -11.80 4.11
CA PRO A 153 -19.68 -11.74 5.30
C PRO A 153 -20.30 -10.90 6.43
N GLY A 154 -20.17 -11.37 7.66
CA GLY A 154 -20.61 -10.66 8.86
C GLY A 154 -19.73 -9.45 9.21
N THR A 155 -20.21 -8.63 10.15
CA THR A 155 -19.58 -7.37 10.61
C THR A 155 -18.07 -7.48 10.85
N ALA A 156 -17.62 -8.50 11.58
CA ALA A 156 -16.20 -8.74 11.89
C ALA A 156 -15.37 -9.05 10.64
N GLN A 157 -15.87 -9.91 9.74
CA GLN A 157 -15.21 -10.26 8.48
C GLN A 157 -15.16 -9.07 7.50
N LEU A 158 -16.08 -8.11 7.61
CA LEU A 158 -16.06 -6.88 6.82
C LEU A 158 -15.07 -5.87 7.41
N ILE A 159 -15.03 -5.70 8.74
CA ILE A 159 -14.09 -4.79 9.41
C ILE A 159 -12.64 -5.21 9.14
N LEU A 160 -12.33 -6.50 9.27
CA LEU A 160 -10.99 -7.03 9.05
C LEU A 160 -10.49 -6.98 7.60
N ARG A 161 -11.31 -6.51 6.64
CA ARG A 161 -10.85 -6.19 5.27
C ARG A 161 -10.10 -4.86 5.20
N GLU A 162 -10.27 -3.96 6.16
CA GLU A 162 -9.54 -2.69 6.22
C GLU A 162 -8.19 -2.86 6.94
N PRO A 163 -7.09 -2.30 6.39
CA PRO A 163 -5.79 -2.28 7.05
C PRO A 163 -5.70 -1.13 8.08
N GLY A 164 -4.74 -1.22 8.99
CA GLY A 164 -4.42 -0.12 9.92
C GLY A 164 -5.39 0.07 11.09
N LEU A 165 -6.19 -0.96 11.41
CA LEU A 165 -7.05 -0.98 12.60
C LEU A 165 -6.23 -0.85 13.89
N HIS A 166 -6.80 -0.17 14.90
CA HIS A 166 -6.29 -0.14 16.27
C HIS A 166 -6.23 -1.55 16.88
N ASP A 167 -5.33 -1.78 17.84
CA ASP A 167 -5.09 -3.10 18.46
C ASP A 167 -6.37 -3.71 19.05
N ASP A 168 -7.13 -2.95 19.85
CA ASP A 168 -8.37 -3.44 20.45
C ASP A 168 -9.48 -3.70 19.42
N VAL A 169 -9.60 -2.85 18.40
CA VAL A 169 -10.60 -3.00 17.32
C VAL A 169 -10.30 -4.27 16.51
N PHE A 170 -9.01 -4.49 16.19
CA PHE A 170 -8.54 -5.71 15.55
C PHE A 170 -8.79 -6.94 16.43
N ALA A 171 -8.42 -6.89 17.71
CA ALA A 171 -8.61 -7.99 18.65
C ALA A 171 -10.09 -8.37 18.83
N ALA A 172 -10.97 -7.38 19.00
CA ALA A 172 -12.41 -7.56 19.12
C ALA A 172 -13.03 -8.16 17.85
N ALA A 173 -12.61 -7.70 16.66
CA ALA A 173 -13.08 -8.27 15.41
C ALA A 173 -12.55 -9.70 15.18
N VAL A 174 -11.29 -9.99 15.52
CA VAL A 174 -10.71 -11.35 15.39
C VAL A 174 -11.42 -12.35 16.32
N ALA A 175 -11.79 -11.94 17.53
CA ALA A 175 -12.55 -12.76 18.47
C ALA A 175 -13.98 -13.12 17.99
N LEU A 176 -14.49 -12.42 16.98
CA LEU A 176 -15.81 -12.63 16.37
C LEU A 176 -15.75 -13.30 14.99
N LEU A 177 -14.59 -13.82 14.57
CA LEU A 177 -14.47 -14.56 13.31
C LEU A 177 -15.16 -15.94 13.39
N PRO A 178 -15.72 -16.43 12.27
CA PRO A 178 -16.23 -17.79 12.18
C PRO A 178 -15.17 -18.86 12.48
N ARG A 179 -15.58 -19.89 13.22
CA ARG A 179 -14.74 -21.04 13.56
C ARG A 179 -14.46 -21.92 12.33
N ARG A 180 -13.50 -22.84 12.45
CA ARG A 180 -13.29 -23.91 11.47
C ARG A 180 -14.63 -24.66 11.27
N PRO A 181 -14.99 -25.03 10.03
CA PRO A 181 -16.06 -26.00 9.80
C PRO A 181 -15.80 -27.32 10.53
N GLU A 182 -16.88 -27.92 11.03
CA GLU A 182 -16.90 -29.20 11.72
C GLU A 182 -17.72 -30.19 10.87
N VAL A 183 -17.36 -31.48 10.91
CA VAL A 183 -18.15 -32.56 10.31
C VAL A 183 -19.10 -33.10 11.39
N GLY A 184 -20.36 -33.36 11.05
CA GLY A 184 -21.32 -33.93 11.99
C GLY A 184 -20.92 -35.35 12.42
N GLU A 185 -21.15 -35.69 13.69
CA GLU A 185 -20.76 -37.00 14.26
C GLU A 185 -21.55 -38.19 13.70
N ASP A 186 -22.68 -37.95 13.02
CA ASP A 186 -23.71 -38.95 12.71
C ASP A 186 -24.09 -39.04 11.21
N THR A 187 -23.37 -38.35 10.33
CA THR A 187 -23.75 -38.19 8.89
C THR A 187 -22.60 -38.38 7.90
N GLY A 188 -22.77 -39.33 6.99
CA GLY A 188 -21.81 -39.69 5.93
C GLY A 188 -22.38 -39.54 4.52
N GLY A 189 -22.99 -38.40 4.21
CA GLY A 189 -23.59 -38.13 2.89
C GLY A 189 -22.77 -37.16 2.03
N ASP A 190 -22.65 -37.45 0.72
CA ASP A 190 -21.86 -36.67 -0.24
C ASP A 190 -22.11 -35.15 -0.18
N ALA A 191 -23.36 -34.72 0.00
CA ALA A 191 -23.74 -33.31 0.05
C ALA A 191 -23.27 -32.57 1.32
N GLU A 192 -23.14 -33.29 2.45
CA GLU A 192 -22.58 -32.71 3.68
C GLU A 192 -21.05 -32.65 3.62
N TRP A 193 -20.42 -33.63 2.96
CA TRP A 193 -18.99 -33.57 2.64
C TRP A 193 -18.67 -32.40 1.70
N GLU A 194 -19.47 -32.20 0.64
CA GLU A 194 -19.34 -31.05 -0.27
C GLU A 194 -19.53 -29.71 0.49
N ALA A 195 -20.51 -29.63 1.39
CA ALA A 195 -20.71 -28.44 2.23
C ALA A 195 -19.53 -28.17 3.17
N PHE A 196 -18.93 -29.21 3.75
CA PHE A 196 -17.72 -29.12 4.57
C PHE A 196 -16.51 -28.66 3.74
N GLU A 197 -16.27 -29.22 2.55
CA GLU A 197 -15.18 -28.79 1.65
C GLU A 197 -15.33 -27.32 1.24
N GLN A 198 -16.55 -26.91 0.83
CA GLN A 198 -16.83 -25.51 0.47
C GLN A 198 -16.67 -24.55 1.66
N GLY A 199 -17.09 -24.97 2.86
CA GLY A 199 -16.86 -24.22 4.10
C GLY A 199 -15.36 -24.12 4.44
N MET A 200 -14.59 -25.20 4.26
CA MET A 200 -13.16 -25.24 4.53
C MET A 200 -12.37 -24.35 3.57
N GLN A 201 -12.70 -24.35 2.27
CA GLN A 201 -12.13 -23.40 1.31
C GLN A 201 -12.45 -21.95 1.71
N ALA A 202 -13.72 -21.66 2.00
CA ALA A 202 -14.16 -20.31 2.39
C ALA A 202 -13.45 -19.81 3.66
N TRP A 203 -13.21 -20.69 4.64
CA TRP A 203 -12.46 -20.40 5.86
C TRP A 203 -10.98 -20.13 5.58
N GLN A 204 -10.33 -20.93 4.71
CA GLN A 204 -8.95 -20.69 4.30
C GLN A 204 -8.81 -19.35 3.57
N GLU A 205 -9.66 -19.07 2.59
CA GLU A 205 -9.65 -17.79 1.88
C GLU A 205 -9.91 -16.58 2.81
N MET A 206 -10.71 -16.75 3.87
CA MET A 206 -10.92 -15.71 4.88
C MET A 206 -9.62 -15.36 5.60
N TRP A 207 -8.87 -16.35 6.06
CA TRP A 207 -7.57 -16.14 6.71
C TRP A 207 -6.50 -15.64 5.72
N GLY A 208 -6.47 -16.15 4.50
CA GLY A 208 -5.60 -15.65 3.42
C GLY A 208 -5.83 -14.18 3.10
N ARG A 209 -7.10 -13.75 3.04
CA ARG A 209 -7.48 -12.32 2.90
C ARG A 209 -7.02 -11.51 4.12
N LEU A 210 -7.22 -12.01 5.33
CA LEU A 210 -6.83 -11.31 6.57
C LEU A 210 -5.31 -11.08 6.65
N VAL A 211 -4.47 -12.11 6.43
CA VAL A 211 -3.00 -11.94 6.48
C VAL A 211 -2.48 -11.06 5.33
N THR A 212 -3.20 -10.99 4.20
CA THR A 212 -2.86 -10.11 3.07
C THR A 212 -3.14 -8.63 3.39
N VAL A 213 -4.15 -8.34 4.22
CA VAL A 213 -4.49 -6.98 4.67
C VAL A 213 -3.61 -6.54 5.83
N HIS A 214 -3.45 -7.39 6.86
CA HIS A 214 -2.81 -7.03 8.13
C HIS A 214 -1.31 -7.35 8.15
N VAL A 215 -0.58 -6.78 7.19
CA VAL A 215 0.86 -7.06 6.95
C VAL A 215 1.81 -6.67 8.09
N HIS A 216 1.33 -6.06 9.16
CA HIS A 216 2.12 -5.75 10.37
C HIS A 216 1.78 -6.66 11.56
N ARG A 217 0.72 -7.48 11.46
CA ARG A 217 0.21 -8.34 12.55
C ARG A 217 0.51 -9.83 12.35
N HIS A 218 1.44 -10.19 11.46
CA HIS A 218 1.73 -11.60 11.14
C HIS A 218 2.24 -12.40 12.35
N ARG A 219 3.17 -11.84 13.14
CA ARG A 219 3.66 -12.43 14.40
C ARG A 219 2.52 -12.60 15.41
N GLU A 220 1.79 -11.50 15.67
CA GLU A 220 0.62 -11.47 16.54
C GLU A 220 -0.41 -12.56 16.18
N LEU A 221 -0.71 -12.75 14.89
CA LEU A 221 -1.64 -13.77 14.40
C LEU A 221 -1.11 -15.20 14.58
N VAL A 222 0.17 -15.47 14.33
CA VAL A 222 0.79 -16.80 14.53
C VAL A 222 0.83 -17.17 16.01
N ASP A 223 1.04 -16.19 16.90
CA ASP A 223 1.07 -16.41 18.35
C ASP A 223 -0.34 -16.54 18.95
N ARG A 224 -1.30 -15.67 18.59
CA ARG A 224 -2.71 -15.76 19.01
C ARG A 224 -3.40 -17.05 18.56
N THR A 225 -2.92 -17.70 17.50
CA THR A 225 -3.52 -18.93 16.95
C THR A 225 -2.71 -20.19 17.25
N ARG A 226 -1.67 -20.10 18.07
CA ARG A 226 -0.86 -21.24 18.52
C ARG A 226 -1.74 -22.38 19.07
N ASP A 227 -1.35 -23.61 18.76
CA ASP A 227 -2.04 -24.84 19.16
C ASP A 227 -3.50 -24.97 18.62
N THR A 228 -3.87 -24.17 17.60
CA THR A 228 -5.15 -24.29 16.89
C THR A 228 -4.95 -24.66 15.41
N PRO A 229 -5.93 -25.32 14.75
CA PRO A 229 -5.87 -25.60 13.31
C PRO A 229 -5.63 -24.36 12.43
N THR A 230 -6.08 -23.19 12.91
CA THR A 230 -5.92 -21.88 12.27
C THR A 230 -4.45 -21.52 12.02
N GLN A 231 -3.56 -21.93 12.92
CA GLN A 231 -2.12 -21.65 12.80
C GLN A 231 -1.57 -22.21 11.48
N SER A 232 -1.94 -23.45 11.13
CA SER A 232 -1.47 -24.10 9.91
C SER A 232 -1.81 -23.30 8.65
N ILE A 233 -3.04 -22.78 8.57
CA ILE A 233 -3.55 -22.00 7.44
C ILE A 233 -2.85 -20.64 7.35
N ILE A 234 -2.68 -19.95 8.48
CA ILE A 234 -1.94 -18.68 8.55
C ILE A 234 -0.49 -18.91 8.07
N ARG A 235 0.21 -19.90 8.64
CA ARG A 235 1.62 -20.18 8.30
C ARG A 235 1.79 -20.55 6.82
N ASN A 236 0.86 -21.33 6.24
CA ASN A 236 0.88 -21.69 4.83
C ASN A 236 0.67 -20.46 3.90
N HIS A 237 -0.20 -19.52 4.28
CA HIS A 237 -0.37 -18.27 3.52
C HIS A 237 0.81 -17.31 3.65
N LEU A 238 1.38 -17.19 4.84
CA LEU A 238 2.57 -16.36 5.07
C LEU A 238 3.77 -16.87 4.25
N LEU A 239 4.02 -18.19 4.26
CA LEU A 239 5.17 -18.77 3.54
C LEU A 239 4.94 -18.86 2.02
N GLY A 240 3.75 -19.28 1.58
CA GLY A 240 3.47 -19.58 0.16
C GLY A 240 2.62 -18.58 -0.63
N THR A 241 1.83 -17.72 0.02
CA THR A 241 0.90 -16.79 -0.67
C THR A 241 1.38 -15.35 -0.69
N ILE A 242 2.02 -14.86 0.39
CA ILE A 242 2.48 -13.47 0.53
C ILE A 242 3.89 -13.29 1.17
N PRO A 243 4.88 -14.17 0.94
CA PRO A 243 6.15 -14.15 1.69
C PRO A 243 6.93 -12.83 1.63
N TRP A 244 6.81 -12.07 0.55
CA TRP A 244 7.43 -10.74 0.40
C TRP A 244 6.96 -9.70 1.44
N ASN A 245 5.77 -9.88 2.02
CA ASN A 245 5.20 -9.01 3.06
C ASN A 245 5.58 -9.44 4.49
N VAL A 246 6.20 -10.61 4.68
CA VAL A 246 6.50 -11.17 6.01
C VAL A 246 7.81 -10.59 6.53
N ASP A 247 7.89 -10.34 7.84
CA ASP A 247 9.15 -9.98 8.50
C ASP A 247 10.20 -11.11 8.36
N GLN A 248 11.48 -10.76 8.22
CA GLN A 248 12.55 -11.73 8.00
C GLN A 248 12.65 -12.79 9.10
N ALA A 249 12.61 -12.41 10.38
CA ALA A 249 12.78 -13.35 11.48
C ALA A 249 11.59 -14.31 11.59
N LEU A 250 10.38 -13.83 11.31
CA LEU A 250 9.20 -14.69 11.21
C LEU A 250 9.29 -15.60 9.96
N LEU A 251 9.75 -15.10 8.82
CA LEU A 251 9.88 -15.89 7.60
C LEU A 251 10.88 -17.04 7.75
N GLU A 252 12.02 -16.79 8.40
CA GLU A 252 13.04 -17.81 8.70
C GLU A 252 12.53 -18.88 9.68
N GLU A 253 11.69 -18.50 10.64
CA GLU A 253 11.01 -19.41 11.58
C GLU A 253 9.93 -20.26 10.89
N LEU A 254 9.06 -19.64 10.08
CA LEU A 254 8.07 -20.34 9.25
C LEU A 254 8.74 -21.39 8.34
N ALA A 255 9.84 -21.00 7.69
CA ALA A 255 10.63 -21.87 6.83
C ALA A 255 11.35 -22.99 7.60
N ALA A 256 11.83 -22.72 8.82
CA ALA A 256 12.46 -23.72 9.67
C ALA A 256 11.47 -24.81 10.13
N GLU A 257 10.26 -24.42 10.54
CA GLU A 257 9.22 -25.40 10.91
C GLU A 257 8.71 -26.20 9.70
N ASP A 258 8.58 -25.59 8.52
CA ASP A 258 8.16 -26.34 7.33
C ASP A 258 9.24 -27.35 6.87
N LEU A 259 10.52 -27.01 7.01
CA LEU A 259 11.63 -27.97 6.86
C LEU A 259 11.62 -29.08 7.94
N ALA A 260 11.17 -28.79 9.17
CA ALA A 260 10.99 -29.85 10.18
C ALA A 260 9.88 -30.84 9.78
N ARG A 261 8.84 -30.40 9.06
CA ARG A 261 7.81 -31.30 8.50
C ARG A 261 8.37 -32.21 7.41
N PHE A 262 9.39 -31.78 6.65
CA PHE A 262 10.06 -32.64 5.67
C PHE A 262 10.70 -33.88 6.33
N GLU A 263 11.25 -33.77 7.55
CA GLU A 263 11.77 -34.94 8.28
C GLU A 263 10.69 -36.00 8.55
N ARG A 264 9.44 -35.57 8.81
CA ARG A 264 8.29 -36.46 8.95
C ARG A 264 8.00 -37.19 7.64
N SER A 265 8.01 -36.49 6.50
CA SER A 265 7.86 -37.11 5.17
C SER A 265 9.01 -38.07 4.83
N VAL A 266 10.25 -37.77 5.23
CA VAL A 266 11.40 -38.68 5.11
C VAL A 266 11.21 -39.93 5.99
N LEU A 267 10.70 -39.78 7.22
CA LEU A 267 10.41 -40.89 8.12
C LEU A 267 9.30 -41.80 7.57
N ILE A 268 8.17 -41.23 7.11
CA ILE A 268 7.08 -41.96 6.44
C ILE A 268 7.61 -42.73 5.23
N THR A 269 8.38 -42.07 4.35
CA THR A 269 8.97 -42.74 3.18
C THR A 269 9.91 -43.89 3.53
N ARG A 270 10.64 -43.82 4.65
CA ARG A 270 11.49 -44.95 5.11
C ARG A 270 10.64 -46.07 5.73
N LEU A 271 9.70 -45.75 6.61
CA LEU A 271 8.78 -46.72 7.23
C LEU A 271 8.00 -47.52 6.18
N CYS A 272 7.35 -46.85 5.24
CA CYS A 272 6.55 -47.51 4.21
C CYS A 272 7.39 -48.36 3.26
N ARG A 273 8.65 -48.00 2.99
CA ARG A 273 9.57 -48.84 2.21
C ARG A 273 10.01 -50.06 3.00
N THR A 274 10.41 -49.91 4.27
CA THR A 274 10.71 -51.05 5.14
C THR A 274 9.54 -52.05 5.21
N ALA A 275 8.30 -51.57 5.25
CA ALA A 275 7.11 -52.42 5.17
C ALA A 275 6.91 -53.06 3.78
N ARG A 276 6.96 -52.27 2.69
CA ARG A 276 6.89 -52.74 1.29
C ARG A 276 7.93 -53.82 0.99
N ASP A 277 9.13 -53.65 1.50
CA ASP A 277 10.30 -54.50 1.27
C ASP A 277 10.27 -55.77 2.16
N GLY A 278 9.22 -55.95 2.98
CA GLY A 278 8.86 -57.23 3.60
C GLY A 278 8.84 -57.27 5.14
N ALA A 279 9.13 -56.17 5.85
CA ALA A 279 9.09 -56.15 7.30
C ALA A 279 7.66 -55.93 7.84
N SER A 280 7.36 -56.51 9.00
CA SER A 280 6.12 -56.21 9.72
C SER A 280 6.06 -54.76 10.21
N ALA A 281 4.85 -54.25 10.47
CA ALA A 281 4.66 -52.94 11.08
C ALA A 281 5.27 -52.84 12.50
N GLU A 282 5.57 -53.96 13.17
CA GLU A 282 6.22 -54.00 14.48
C GLU A 282 7.74 -53.88 14.33
N GLU A 283 8.35 -54.61 13.39
CA GLU A 283 9.77 -54.47 13.05
C GLU A 283 10.08 -53.07 12.49
N ALA A 284 9.20 -52.51 11.66
CA ALA A 284 9.32 -51.15 11.15
C ALA A 284 9.26 -50.10 12.28
N ARG A 285 8.35 -50.25 13.25
CA ARG A 285 8.32 -49.39 14.45
C ARG A 285 9.59 -49.53 15.30
N ALA A 286 10.10 -50.76 15.47
CA ALA A 286 11.33 -51.00 16.23
C ALA A 286 12.56 -50.37 15.56
N LEU A 287 12.70 -50.50 14.23
CA LEU A 287 13.82 -49.95 13.45
C LEU A 287 13.91 -48.41 13.51
N PHE A 288 12.78 -47.72 13.72
CA PHE A 288 12.71 -46.27 13.79
C PHE A 288 12.24 -45.74 15.15
N ALA A 289 12.33 -46.55 16.21
CA ALA A 289 11.78 -46.24 17.54
C ALA A 289 12.25 -44.88 18.09
N ASP A 290 13.56 -44.59 18.04
CA ASP A 290 14.12 -43.30 18.51
C ASP A 290 13.52 -42.09 17.77
N LYS A 291 13.20 -42.25 16.48
CA LYS A 291 12.62 -41.18 15.66
C LYS A 291 11.13 -41.00 15.93
N LEU A 292 10.40 -42.09 16.15
CA LEU A 292 8.99 -42.06 16.55
C LEU A 292 8.82 -41.51 17.98
N GLY A 293 9.77 -41.77 18.87
CA GLY A 293 9.80 -41.25 20.24
C GLY A 293 10.15 -39.75 20.35
N ALA A 294 10.69 -39.15 19.29
CA ALA A 294 11.01 -37.72 19.22
C ALA A 294 9.88 -36.85 18.61
N LEU A 295 8.77 -37.46 18.18
CA LEU A 295 7.60 -36.76 17.62
C LEU A 295 6.61 -36.32 18.71
N THR A 296 5.75 -35.35 18.38
CA THR A 296 4.55 -35.06 19.17
C THR A 296 3.54 -36.23 19.05
N ALA A 297 2.53 -36.29 19.94
CA ALA A 297 1.52 -37.34 19.89
C ALA A 297 0.70 -37.32 18.58
N ASP A 298 0.34 -36.13 18.09
CA ASP A 298 -0.39 -35.92 16.83
C ASP A 298 0.49 -36.27 15.61
N ASP A 299 1.75 -35.79 15.62
CA ASP A 299 2.74 -36.11 14.58
C ASP A 299 3.00 -37.61 14.47
N ARG A 300 3.10 -38.30 15.61
CA ARG A 300 3.29 -39.73 15.70
C ARG A 300 2.06 -40.49 15.21
N HIS A 301 0.86 -40.07 15.61
CA HIS A 301 -0.39 -40.67 15.14
C HIS A 301 -0.47 -40.63 13.62
N HIS A 302 -0.22 -39.47 13.00
CA HIS A 302 -0.21 -39.33 11.54
C HIS A 302 0.87 -40.16 10.84
N VAL A 303 2.01 -40.41 11.48
CA VAL A 303 3.04 -41.32 10.93
C VAL A 303 2.62 -42.78 11.04
N GLU A 304 1.94 -43.17 12.13
CA GLU A 304 1.45 -44.53 12.35
C GLU A 304 0.21 -44.88 11.50
N GLU A 305 -0.58 -43.90 11.05
CA GLU A 305 -1.67 -44.09 10.07
C GLU A 305 -1.18 -44.79 8.79
N TYR A 306 0.02 -44.49 8.31
CA TYR A 306 0.60 -45.12 7.11
C TYR A 306 0.95 -46.61 7.27
N LEU A 307 0.81 -47.18 8.47
CA LEU A 307 1.02 -48.60 8.78
C LEU A 307 -0.30 -49.36 9.01
N THR A 308 -1.47 -48.75 8.69
CA THR A 308 -2.81 -49.34 8.92
C THR A 308 -3.25 -50.36 7.86
N ASP A 309 -2.32 -51.22 7.43
CA ASP A 309 -2.55 -52.42 6.60
C ASP A 309 -3.36 -52.18 5.31
N THR A 310 -3.12 -51.05 4.63
CA THR A 310 -3.66 -50.76 3.30
C THR A 310 -2.56 -50.46 2.28
N ASP A 311 -2.47 -51.26 1.22
CA ASP A 311 -1.52 -51.09 0.10
C ASP A 311 -1.49 -49.65 -0.44
N PHE A 312 -2.66 -49.00 -0.47
CA PHE A 312 -2.84 -47.64 -0.96
C PHE A 312 -2.04 -46.60 -0.14
N LEU A 313 -2.10 -46.67 1.19
CA LEU A 313 -1.34 -45.76 2.05
C LEU A 313 0.16 -46.06 1.98
N LEU A 314 0.56 -47.33 1.86
CA LEU A 314 1.95 -47.72 1.66
C LEU A 314 2.53 -47.19 0.33
N GLU A 315 1.80 -47.32 -0.79
CA GLU A 315 2.23 -46.79 -2.10
C GLU A 315 2.32 -45.25 -2.12
N PHE A 316 1.52 -44.55 -1.32
CA PHE A 316 1.61 -43.09 -1.16
C PHE A 316 2.76 -42.70 -0.23
N GLY A 317 2.88 -43.35 0.93
CA GLY A 317 3.90 -43.08 1.94
C GLY A 317 5.32 -43.29 1.41
N CYS A 318 5.53 -44.33 0.58
CA CYS A 318 6.79 -44.58 -0.13
C CYS A 318 7.26 -43.40 -1.01
N ARG A 319 6.41 -42.41 -1.31
CA ARG A 319 6.72 -41.21 -2.10
C ARG A 319 6.62 -39.90 -1.29
N SER A 320 6.22 -39.95 -0.01
CA SER A 320 5.94 -38.78 0.85
C SER A 320 7.03 -37.70 0.81
N ALA A 321 8.32 -38.06 0.88
CA ALA A 321 9.43 -37.10 0.79
C ALA A 321 9.44 -36.32 -0.53
N VAL A 322 9.28 -36.99 -1.67
CA VAL A 322 9.22 -36.36 -3.01
C VAL A 322 7.93 -35.54 -3.16
N SER A 323 6.80 -36.07 -2.68
CA SER A 323 5.50 -35.38 -2.71
C SER A 323 5.50 -34.10 -1.86
N TRP A 324 6.23 -34.07 -0.74
CA TRP A 324 6.46 -32.85 0.04
C TRP A 324 7.27 -31.83 -0.80
N THR A 325 8.42 -32.23 -1.35
CA THR A 325 9.32 -31.32 -2.08
C THR A 325 8.68 -30.75 -3.34
N ARG A 326 7.86 -31.54 -4.07
CA ARG A 326 7.03 -31.06 -5.18
C ARG A 326 6.04 -29.99 -4.70
N ARG A 327 5.18 -30.32 -3.73
CA ARG A 327 4.16 -29.39 -3.19
C ARG A 327 4.78 -28.10 -2.64
N ALA A 328 5.94 -28.19 -1.99
CA ALA A 328 6.70 -27.05 -1.51
C ALA A 328 7.16 -26.16 -2.68
N ALA A 329 7.80 -26.71 -3.72
CA ALA A 329 8.26 -25.94 -4.87
C ALA A 329 7.13 -25.28 -5.69
N ASP A 330 5.97 -25.92 -5.81
CA ASP A 330 4.82 -25.40 -6.55
C ASP A 330 3.95 -24.41 -5.75
N HIS A 331 3.93 -24.55 -4.42
CA HIS A 331 3.07 -23.74 -3.54
C HIS A 331 3.87 -23.08 -2.41
N THR A 332 4.20 -23.81 -1.34
CA THR A 332 4.58 -23.21 -0.04
C THR A 332 5.90 -22.42 -0.08
N TRP A 333 6.82 -22.76 -0.99
CA TRP A 333 8.13 -22.12 -1.16
C TRP A 333 8.30 -21.43 -2.51
N ARG A 334 7.30 -21.50 -3.42
CA ARG A 334 7.45 -21.13 -4.84
C ARG A 334 8.09 -19.75 -5.06
N TYR A 335 7.59 -18.74 -4.35
CA TYR A 335 8.07 -17.35 -4.47
C TYR A 335 9.38 -17.09 -3.71
N LEU A 336 9.73 -17.89 -2.69
CA LEU A 336 11.05 -17.84 -2.05
C LEU A 336 12.13 -18.36 -2.99
N LEU A 337 11.81 -19.45 -3.68
CA LEU A 337 12.70 -20.11 -4.64
C LEU A 337 12.82 -19.34 -5.95
N ASN A 338 11.78 -18.59 -6.34
CA ASN A 338 11.76 -17.78 -7.56
C ASN A 338 11.18 -16.37 -7.28
N PRO A 339 11.93 -15.45 -6.61
CA PRO A 339 11.41 -14.13 -6.25
C PRO A 339 10.92 -13.29 -7.43
N ALA A 340 11.45 -13.52 -8.64
CA ALA A 340 11.00 -12.88 -9.87
C ALA A 340 9.59 -13.31 -10.34
N GLU A 341 9.04 -14.44 -9.86
CA GLU A 341 7.64 -14.81 -10.09
C GLU A 341 6.67 -14.05 -9.19
N ALA A 342 7.15 -13.40 -8.11
CA ALA A 342 6.33 -12.55 -7.26
C ALA A 342 6.15 -11.17 -7.92
N THR A 343 5.12 -11.04 -8.75
CA THR A 343 4.76 -9.77 -9.41
C THR A 343 3.50 -9.13 -8.80
N ASN A 344 3.27 -7.86 -9.13
CA ASN A 344 2.01 -7.16 -8.88
C ASN A 344 1.01 -7.38 -10.04
N ARG A 345 -0.18 -6.76 -9.96
CA ARG A 345 -1.25 -6.90 -10.97
C ARG A 345 -0.94 -6.27 -12.35
N TYR A 346 0.17 -5.55 -12.47
CA TYR A 346 0.65 -4.89 -13.68
C TYR A 346 1.89 -5.57 -14.28
N GLY A 347 2.50 -6.51 -13.54
CA GLY A 347 3.70 -7.26 -13.94
C GLY A 347 4.99 -6.80 -13.27
N ASP A 348 4.99 -5.70 -12.49
CA ASP A 348 6.18 -5.23 -11.80
C ASP A 348 6.57 -6.19 -10.66
N PRO A 349 7.87 -6.40 -10.35
CA PRO A 349 8.31 -7.19 -9.20
C PRO A 349 7.78 -6.66 -7.86
N ARG A 350 7.57 -7.56 -6.89
CA ARG A 350 7.25 -7.19 -5.50
C ARG A 350 8.46 -6.65 -4.76
N THR A 351 8.26 -5.62 -3.95
CA THR A 351 9.20 -5.25 -2.88
C THR A 351 9.16 -6.31 -1.79
N TRP A 352 10.32 -6.83 -1.41
CA TRP A 352 10.49 -7.81 -0.33
C TRP A 352 10.91 -7.12 0.98
N ARG A 353 10.47 -7.66 2.12
CA ARG A 353 10.96 -7.25 3.46
C ARG A 353 12.19 -8.01 3.93
N ALA A 354 12.33 -9.28 3.56
CA ALA A 354 13.55 -10.05 3.80
C ALA A 354 14.65 -9.64 2.81
N SER A 355 15.91 -9.72 3.22
CA SER A 355 17.06 -9.43 2.36
C SER A 355 17.26 -10.49 1.27
N GLU A 356 17.93 -10.12 0.17
CA GLU A 356 18.28 -11.08 -0.90
C GLU A 356 19.18 -12.21 -0.39
N ASP A 357 20.12 -11.91 0.52
CA ASP A 357 20.97 -12.91 1.18
C ASP A 357 20.16 -13.92 2.02
N SER A 358 19.14 -13.44 2.73
CA SER A 358 18.23 -14.28 3.53
C SER A 358 17.40 -15.20 2.64
N LEU A 359 16.87 -14.69 1.53
CA LEU A 359 16.13 -15.49 0.54
C LEU A 359 17.04 -16.54 -0.11
N ALA A 360 18.29 -16.19 -0.41
CA ALA A 360 19.28 -17.13 -0.93
C ALA A 360 19.66 -18.21 0.10
N GLU A 361 19.71 -17.90 1.41
CA GLU A 361 19.92 -18.90 2.47
C GLU A 361 18.74 -19.84 2.63
N LEU A 362 17.50 -19.32 2.60
CA LEU A 362 16.31 -20.17 2.59
C LEU A 362 16.27 -21.07 1.35
N GLY A 363 16.66 -20.54 0.19
CA GLY A 363 16.86 -21.33 -1.04
C GLY A 363 17.86 -22.47 -0.86
N ARG A 364 19.06 -22.19 -0.31
CA ARG A 364 20.08 -23.22 -0.01
C ARG A 364 19.55 -24.30 0.94
N ARG A 365 18.84 -23.91 1.99
CA ARG A 365 18.23 -24.84 2.97
C ARG A 365 17.16 -25.74 2.32
N PHE A 366 16.33 -25.19 1.43
CA PHE A 366 15.40 -25.98 0.63
C PHE A 366 16.13 -26.94 -0.33
N ALA A 367 17.18 -26.47 -1.02
CA ALA A 367 17.95 -27.29 -1.95
C ALA A 367 18.59 -28.51 -1.25
N ALA A 368 19.07 -28.35 -0.02
CA ALA A 368 19.59 -29.47 0.80
C ALA A 368 18.51 -30.51 1.15
N ALA A 369 17.27 -30.08 1.45
CA ALA A 369 16.13 -30.99 1.62
C ALA A 369 15.75 -31.68 0.29
N ALA A 370 15.75 -30.94 -0.82
CA ALA A 370 15.45 -31.47 -2.14
C ALA A 370 16.47 -32.52 -2.63
N VAL A 371 17.76 -32.36 -2.33
CA VAL A 371 18.77 -33.41 -2.59
C VAL A 371 18.44 -34.70 -1.84
N ARG A 372 18.01 -34.63 -0.58
CA ARG A 372 17.58 -35.81 0.20
C ARG A 372 16.28 -36.45 -0.32
N ALA A 373 15.40 -35.66 -0.93
CA ALA A 373 14.24 -36.19 -1.65
C ALA A 373 14.66 -36.88 -2.97
N LEU A 374 15.68 -36.34 -3.66
CA LEU A 374 16.27 -36.91 -4.88
C LEU A 374 17.04 -38.22 -4.61
N GLU A 375 17.77 -38.31 -3.50
CA GLU A 375 18.36 -39.56 -2.99
C GLU A 375 17.29 -40.64 -2.85
N LEU A 376 16.16 -40.29 -2.23
CA LEU A 376 15.00 -41.17 -2.04
C LEU A 376 14.16 -41.37 -3.31
N TRP A 377 14.37 -40.63 -4.40
CA TRP A 377 13.55 -40.80 -5.61
C TRP A 377 13.78 -42.18 -6.26
N GLU A 378 12.67 -42.86 -6.51
CA GLU A 378 12.53 -44.16 -7.19
C GLU A 378 11.52 -43.98 -8.35
N ALA A 379 11.69 -44.70 -9.45
CA ALA A 379 10.78 -44.60 -10.59
C ALA A 379 9.41 -45.25 -10.27
N PRO A 380 8.26 -44.71 -10.74
CA PRO A 380 6.95 -45.28 -10.41
C PRO A 380 6.70 -46.66 -11.04
N ASP A 381 6.62 -47.70 -10.20
CA ASP A 381 6.31 -49.08 -10.62
C ASP A 381 4.88 -49.21 -11.19
N SER A 382 3.91 -48.50 -10.63
CA SER A 382 2.50 -48.67 -10.96
C SER A 382 2.08 -47.85 -12.18
N ARG A 383 1.32 -48.48 -13.10
CA ARG A 383 0.67 -47.77 -14.22
C ARG A 383 -0.42 -46.79 -13.76
N ARG A 384 -0.86 -46.86 -12.50
CA ARG A 384 -1.96 -46.05 -11.94
C ARG A 384 -1.55 -44.59 -11.68
N TYR A 385 -0.29 -44.34 -11.35
CA TYR A 385 0.22 -43.01 -11.01
C TYR A 385 1.30 -42.49 -11.97
N ARG A 386 1.14 -42.77 -13.29
CA ARG A 386 1.93 -42.11 -14.35
C ARG A 386 1.42 -40.69 -14.65
N GLU A 387 1.26 -39.89 -13.60
CA GLU A 387 1.20 -38.45 -13.73
C GLU A 387 2.53 -37.94 -14.30
N ARG A 388 2.51 -36.84 -15.06
CA ARG A 388 3.76 -36.16 -15.44
C ARG A 388 4.44 -35.68 -14.16
N GLU A 389 5.67 -36.11 -13.93
CA GLU A 389 6.45 -35.63 -12.80
C GLU A 389 6.71 -34.14 -12.97
N ASP A 390 6.25 -33.33 -12.02
CA ASP A 390 6.65 -31.93 -11.99
C ASP A 390 8.12 -31.84 -11.57
N ILE A 391 8.92 -31.16 -12.39
CA ILE A 391 10.37 -31.01 -12.25
C ILE A 391 10.77 -29.60 -11.76
N ARG A 392 9.81 -28.74 -11.39
CA ARG A 392 10.06 -27.41 -10.82
C ARG A 392 10.90 -27.45 -9.55
N TRP A 393 10.68 -28.46 -8.71
CA TRP A 393 11.50 -28.68 -7.52
C TRP A 393 12.96 -29.02 -7.88
N VAL A 394 13.20 -29.72 -9.00
CA VAL A 394 14.55 -30.00 -9.52
C VAL A 394 15.20 -28.72 -10.04
N HIS A 395 14.46 -27.90 -10.80
CA HIS A 395 14.93 -26.60 -11.27
C HIS A 395 15.29 -25.67 -10.10
N ALA A 396 14.40 -25.55 -9.10
CA ALA A 396 14.64 -24.75 -7.91
C ALA A 396 15.82 -25.28 -7.08
N MET A 397 15.94 -26.60 -6.88
CA MET A 397 17.10 -27.21 -6.23
C MET A 397 18.40 -26.84 -6.97
N LEU A 398 18.44 -26.95 -8.30
CA LEU A 398 19.63 -26.64 -9.09
C LEU A 398 20.00 -25.14 -9.07
N LEU A 399 19.02 -24.24 -9.03
CA LEU A 399 19.27 -22.79 -8.90
C LEU A 399 19.88 -22.40 -7.54
N HIS A 400 19.57 -23.14 -6.48
CA HIS A 400 19.95 -22.81 -5.11
C HIS A 400 21.04 -23.73 -4.51
N LEU A 401 21.54 -24.72 -5.26
CA LEU A 401 22.71 -25.50 -4.85
C LEU A 401 23.99 -24.67 -5.03
N PRO A 402 24.84 -24.49 -3.99
CA PRO A 402 26.09 -23.74 -4.13
C PRO A 402 27.09 -24.46 -5.06
N HIS A 403 27.09 -25.80 -5.05
CA HIS A 403 27.96 -26.64 -5.88
C HIS A 403 27.16 -27.84 -6.43
N LEU A 404 27.32 -28.15 -7.72
CA LEU A 404 26.56 -29.19 -8.41
C LEU A 404 27.40 -30.46 -8.62
N THR A 405 27.23 -31.45 -7.73
CA THR A 405 27.98 -32.72 -7.79
C THR A 405 27.59 -33.59 -8.99
N ASP A 406 28.47 -34.50 -9.39
CA ASP A 406 28.21 -35.46 -10.48
C ASP A 406 27.08 -36.46 -10.11
N GLU A 407 26.95 -36.82 -8.83
CA GLU A 407 25.87 -37.69 -8.33
C GLU A 407 24.49 -37.01 -8.47
N VAL A 408 24.38 -35.73 -8.09
CA VAL A 408 23.15 -34.96 -8.31
C VAL A 408 22.88 -34.83 -9.82
N ARG A 409 23.89 -34.54 -10.65
CA ARG A 409 23.72 -34.53 -12.13
C ARG A 409 23.28 -35.88 -12.69
N ALA A 410 23.73 -37.00 -12.13
CA ALA A 410 23.30 -38.34 -12.55
C ALA A 410 21.84 -38.62 -12.13
N LYS A 411 21.49 -38.42 -10.85
CA LYS A 411 20.13 -38.60 -10.33
C LYS A 411 19.11 -37.67 -11.00
N VAL A 412 19.45 -36.41 -11.25
CA VAL A 412 18.60 -35.47 -12.01
C VAL A 412 18.31 -36.03 -13.42
N ARG A 413 19.32 -36.54 -14.12
CA ARG A 413 19.10 -37.15 -15.45
C ARG A 413 18.18 -38.36 -15.40
N LEU A 414 18.18 -39.15 -14.32
CA LEU A 414 17.22 -40.25 -14.13
C LEU A 414 15.78 -39.75 -13.96
N VAL A 415 15.55 -38.69 -13.17
CA VAL A 415 14.22 -38.04 -13.06
C VAL A 415 13.75 -37.51 -14.42
N LEU A 416 14.63 -36.79 -15.14
CA LEU A 416 14.34 -36.26 -16.48
C LEU A 416 14.12 -37.36 -17.55
N GLN A 417 14.53 -38.60 -17.29
CA GLN A 417 14.24 -39.78 -18.11
C GLN A 417 12.92 -40.45 -17.70
N GLY A 418 12.64 -40.55 -16.40
CA GLY A 418 11.37 -41.06 -15.86
C GLY A 418 10.17 -40.28 -16.40
N GLY A 419 10.22 -38.96 -16.31
CA GLY A 419 9.18 -38.06 -16.84
C GLY A 419 8.95 -38.12 -18.36
N ARG A 420 9.78 -38.81 -19.15
CA ARG A 420 9.61 -38.97 -20.60
C ARG A 420 8.78 -40.20 -21.01
N GLN A 421 8.47 -41.15 -20.12
CA GLN A 421 7.78 -42.40 -20.49
C GLN A 421 6.24 -42.34 -20.49
N VAL A 422 5.68 -41.62 -21.48
CA VAL A 422 4.24 -41.64 -21.76
C VAL A 422 3.86 -42.82 -22.67
N PRO A 423 2.92 -43.72 -22.27
CA PRO A 423 2.36 -44.72 -23.17
C PRO A 423 1.33 -44.12 -24.14
N GLU A 424 1.19 -44.66 -25.35
CA GLU A 424 0.44 -44.06 -26.47
C GLU A 424 -1.10 -44.04 -26.36
N ASP A 425 -1.70 -44.31 -25.19
CA ASP A 425 -3.16 -44.39 -24.97
C ASP A 425 -3.87 -43.01 -24.96
N ARG A 426 -3.78 -42.35 -26.11
CA ARG A 426 -4.16 -40.96 -26.45
C ARG A 426 -5.65 -40.59 -26.26
N TRP A 427 -6.47 -41.50 -25.73
CA TRP A 427 -7.93 -41.48 -25.85
C TRP A 427 -8.71 -41.52 -24.52
N ARG A 428 -8.06 -41.58 -23.35
CA ARG A 428 -8.77 -41.52 -22.05
C ARG A 428 -8.45 -40.30 -21.17
N ALA A 429 -7.32 -39.62 -21.38
CA ALA A 429 -6.95 -38.41 -20.64
C ALA A 429 -7.49 -37.09 -21.23
N GLY A 430 -8.44 -37.15 -22.18
CA GLY A 430 -8.85 -36.03 -23.04
C GLY A 430 -9.73 -34.95 -22.39
N ARG A 431 -9.38 -34.44 -21.19
CA ARG A 431 -10.09 -33.31 -20.58
C ARG A 431 -9.27 -32.40 -19.62
N ILE A 432 -7.97 -32.63 -19.42
CA ILE A 432 -7.15 -31.82 -18.49
C ILE A 432 -5.80 -31.47 -19.12
N LEU A 433 -5.35 -30.22 -18.92
CA LEU A 433 -4.17 -29.54 -19.49
C LEU A 433 -4.25 -29.20 -20.99
N GLY A 434 -3.58 -28.11 -21.37
CA GLY A 434 -3.55 -27.58 -22.74
C GLY A 434 -2.13 -27.44 -23.31
N TRP A 435 -2.02 -27.06 -24.58
CA TRP A 435 -0.73 -26.91 -25.30
C TRP A 435 0.29 -26.01 -24.58
N ASN A 436 -0.17 -25.02 -23.82
CA ASN A 436 0.69 -24.12 -23.05
C ASN A 436 1.51 -24.85 -21.97
N ASP A 437 0.96 -25.92 -21.40
CA ASP A 437 1.58 -26.62 -20.26
C ASP A 437 2.67 -27.60 -20.75
N GLU A 438 2.48 -28.20 -21.93
CA GLU A 438 3.54 -28.96 -22.62
C GLU A 438 4.69 -28.05 -23.06
N ARG A 439 4.38 -26.83 -23.52
CA ARG A 439 5.41 -25.84 -23.90
C ARG A 439 6.21 -25.40 -22.68
N ARG A 440 5.55 -25.06 -21.56
CA ARG A 440 6.19 -24.71 -20.27
C ARG A 440 7.07 -25.83 -19.73
N LEU A 441 6.60 -27.07 -19.75
CA LEU A 441 7.39 -28.23 -19.31
C LEU A 441 8.65 -28.40 -20.19
N SER A 442 8.52 -28.20 -21.50
CA SER A 442 9.65 -28.24 -22.44
C SER A 442 10.64 -27.09 -22.24
N GLU A 443 10.15 -25.87 -21.99
CA GLU A 443 10.96 -24.69 -21.63
C GLU A 443 11.74 -24.93 -20.33
N LEU A 444 11.11 -25.55 -19.33
CA LEU A 444 11.71 -25.88 -18.03
C LEU A 444 12.77 -26.99 -18.14
N HIS A 445 12.50 -28.06 -18.89
CA HIS A 445 13.52 -29.05 -19.26
C HIS A 445 14.74 -28.39 -19.91
N ALA A 446 14.51 -27.50 -20.89
CA ALA A 446 15.58 -26.79 -21.58
C ALA A 446 16.28 -25.73 -20.71
N ALA A 447 15.66 -25.25 -19.62
CA ALA A 447 16.29 -24.39 -18.63
C ALA A 447 17.22 -25.21 -17.71
N ILE A 448 16.77 -26.36 -17.22
CA ILE A 448 17.58 -27.29 -16.41
C ILE A 448 18.85 -27.69 -17.17
N GLU A 449 18.74 -28.11 -18.43
CA GLU A 449 19.89 -28.50 -19.26
C GLU A 449 20.86 -27.32 -19.55
N ARG A 450 20.39 -26.06 -19.46
CA ARG A 450 21.23 -24.85 -19.62
C ARG A 450 21.82 -24.32 -18.31
N ILE A 451 21.20 -24.57 -17.16
CA ILE A 451 21.79 -24.32 -15.83
C ILE A 451 22.97 -25.27 -15.59
N ILE A 452 22.97 -26.42 -16.28
CA ILE A 452 24.11 -27.31 -16.41
C ILE A 452 25.19 -26.71 -17.38
N ALA A 453 25.12 -25.41 -17.76
CA ALA A 453 25.99 -24.68 -18.73
C ALA A 453 26.57 -23.25 -18.37
N ASP A 454 25.93 -22.05 -18.57
CA ASP A 454 26.62 -20.68 -18.67
C ASP A 454 25.75 -19.31 -18.53
N PRO A 455 26.27 -18.00 -18.47
CA PRO A 455 25.53 -16.72 -18.03
C PRO A 455 25.37 -15.30 -18.81
N THR A 456 26.05 -14.11 -18.52
CA THR A 456 25.51 -12.64 -18.48
C THR A 456 26.04 -11.41 -19.39
N VAL A 457 25.37 -10.17 -19.43
CA VAL A 457 25.69 -8.87 -20.23
C VAL A 457 24.97 -7.48 -19.81
N ALA A 458 25.45 -6.18 -20.05
CA ALA A 458 24.66 -4.84 -20.26
C ALA A 458 25.32 -3.36 -20.32
N SER A 459 24.64 -2.32 -20.95
CA SER A 459 24.43 -0.79 -20.71
C SER A 459 25.38 0.49 -21.05
N ARG A 460 24.84 1.73 -21.45
CA ARG A 460 25.37 3.21 -21.35
C ARG A 460 24.66 4.42 -22.16
N GLU A 461 24.96 5.77 -21.93
CA GLU A 461 24.29 7.04 -22.51
C GLU A 461 25.06 8.47 -22.42
N LYS A 462 24.76 9.58 -23.23
CA LYS A 462 24.94 11.13 -23.04
C LYS A 462 24.57 12.07 -24.29
N ALA A 463 24.50 13.46 -24.47
CA ALA A 463 24.76 14.84 -23.83
C ALA A 463 24.12 16.14 -24.58
N LEU A 464 24.52 17.47 -24.38
CA LEU A 464 23.77 18.79 -24.73
C LEU A 464 24.52 20.17 -25.20
N GLY A 465 23.90 21.42 -25.20
CA GLY A 465 24.13 22.67 -26.10
C GLY A 465 24.58 24.16 -25.66
N ASP A 466 24.04 25.33 -26.20
CA ASP A 466 24.58 26.80 -26.26
C ASP A 466 23.75 28.00 -25.62
N PRO A 467 24.31 28.96 -24.81
CA PRO A 467 23.52 29.78 -23.84
C PRO A 467 22.78 31.04 -24.30
N ARG A 468 23.36 31.90 -25.15
CA ARG A 468 22.73 33.23 -25.43
C ARG A 468 21.40 33.09 -26.15
N ARG A 469 21.28 32.04 -26.97
CA ARG A 469 20.10 31.68 -27.77
C ARG A 469 19.10 30.82 -26.99
N VAL A 470 19.55 30.08 -25.98
CA VAL A 470 18.70 29.27 -25.12
C VAL A 470 17.71 30.14 -24.33
N SER A 471 16.46 29.67 -24.25
CA SER A 471 15.37 30.27 -23.50
C SER A 471 15.15 29.57 -22.16
N ALA A 472 14.33 30.18 -21.29
CA ALA A 472 13.87 29.55 -20.05
C ALA A 472 13.17 28.19 -20.28
N ARG A 473 12.58 27.97 -21.46
CA ARG A 473 11.94 26.69 -21.82
C ARG A 473 12.94 25.61 -22.23
N ASP A 474 14.06 26.00 -22.85
CA ASP A 474 15.08 25.03 -23.29
C ASP A 474 15.90 24.54 -22.10
N LEU A 475 16.24 25.44 -21.16
CA LEU A 475 16.82 25.07 -19.85
C LEU A 475 15.95 24.06 -19.10
N ALA A 476 14.63 24.30 -19.07
CA ALA A 476 13.66 23.46 -18.39
C ALA A 476 13.54 22.02 -18.95
N ALA A 477 14.06 21.77 -20.16
CA ALA A 477 14.07 20.45 -20.80
C ALA A 477 15.34 19.62 -20.52
N THR A 478 16.25 20.10 -19.68
CA THR A 478 17.54 19.46 -19.37
C THR A 478 17.56 18.77 -18.00
N THR A 479 18.50 17.84 -17.79
CA THR A 479 18.77 17.24 -16.48
C THR A 479 19.53 18.20 -15.57
N ASP A 480 19.40 18.04 -14.25
CA ASP A 480 20.03 18.96 -13.27
C ASP A 480 21.56 19.00 -13.41
N ASP A 481 22.23 17.86 -13.58
CA ASP A 481 23.68 17.80 -13.80
C ASP A 481 24.12 18.66 -15.00
N VAL A 482 23.37 18.59 -16.11
CA VAL A 482 23.66 19.33 -17.33
C VAL A 482 23.37 20.81 -17.15
N LEU A 483 22.27 21.17 -16.47
CA LEU A 483 21.93 22.56 -16.15
C LEU A 483 22.96 23.20 -15.21
N GLN A 484 23.44 22.47 -14.21
CA GLN A 484 24.43 22.94 -13.24
C GLN A 484 25.81 23.11 -13.87
N ASP A 485 26.27 22.13 -14.65
CA ASP A 485 27.51 22.21 -15.45
C ASP A 485 27.44 23.41 -16.40
N TYR A 486 26.32 23.61 -17.09
CA TYR A 486 26.08 24.74 -17.98
C TYR A 486 26.11 26.10 -17.29
N LEU A 487 25.41 26.26 -16.17
CA LEU A 487 25.41 27.50 -15.37
C LEU A 487 26.74 27.75 -14.65
N SER A 488 27.63 26.76 -14.54
CA SER A 488 29.00 26.96 -14.06
C SER A 488 29.93 27.51 -15.14
N ARG A 489 29.65 27.20 -16.41
CA ARG A 489 30.47 27.62 -17.57
C ARG A 489 30.16 29.02 -18.09
N HIS A 490 29.07 29.65 -17.62
CA HIS A 490 28.57 30.92 -18.17
C HIS A 490 28.01 31.86 -17.08
N THR A 491 28.61 33.04 -16.94
CA THR A 491 28.33 34.04 -15.89
C THR A 491 27.68 35.30 -16.48
N ASP A 492 26.40 35.21 -16.85
CA ASP A 492 25.65 36.29 -17.52
C ASP A 492 24.35 36.52 -16.74
N ASP A 493 24.10 37.74 -16.24
CA ASP A 493 22.95 38.07 -15.39
C ASP A 493 21.62 37.75 -16.10
N VAL A 494 21.54 37.94 -17.42
CA VAL A 494 20.36 37.63 -18.22
C VAL A 494 20.19 36.11 -18.39
N LEU A 495 21.28 35.33 -18.37
CA LEU A 495 21.21 33.87 -18.28
C LEU A 495 20.72 33.43 -16.89
N VAL A 496 21.12 34.11 -15.82
CA VAL A 496 20.60 33.85 -14.46
C VAL A 496 19.10 34.18 -14.38
N GLU A 497 18.65 35.33 -14.88
CA GLU A 497 17.21 35.65 -14.96
C GLU A 497 16.42 34.61 -15.78
N LYS A 498 16.95 34.18 -16.94
CA LYS A 498 16.36 33.09 -17.74
C LYS A 498 16.31 31.76 -16.99
N ALA A 499 17.34 31.44 -16.20
CA ALA A 499 17.40 30.22 -15.40
C ALA A 499 16.38 30.27 -14.25
N LEU A 500 16.22 31.41 -13.56
CA LEU A 500 15.16 31.61 -12.56
C LEU A 500 13.77 31.43 -13.19
N LEU A 501 13.52 32.03 -14.36
CA LEU A 501 12.27 31.85 -15.09
C LEU A 501 12.05 30.39 -15.57
N SER A 502 13.10 29.58 -15.72
CA SER A 502 12.96 28.17 -16.11
C SER A 502 12.28 27.30 -15.05
N PHE A 503 12.37 27.66 -13.76
CA PHE A 503 11.66 26.96 -12.68
C PHE A 503 10.15 27.06 -12.85
N ALA A 504 9.61 28.18 -13.35
CA ALA A 504 8.19 28.31 -13.65
C ALA A 504 7.73 27.43 -14.83
N HIS A 505 8.67 26.91 -15.64
CA HIS A 505 8.42 25.92 -16.69
C HIS A 505 8.74 24.47 -16.26
N ARG A 506 9.47 24.26 -15.17
CA ARG A 506 10.02 22.96 -14.76
C ARG A 506 9.45 22.51 -13.40
N PRO A 507 8.45 21.59 -13.37
CA PRO A 507 7.74 21.24 -12.13
C PRO A 507 8.56 20.42 -11.12
N ARG A 508 9.73 19.89 -11.50
CA ARG A 508 10.67 19.16 -10.62
C ARG A 508 12.11 19.39 -11.07
N SER A 509 12.95 19.84 -10.14
CA SER A 509 14.40 20.03 -10.27
C SER A 509 15.06 19.76 -8.93
N GLN A 510 16.25 19.17 -8.94
CA GLN A 510 17.08 18.96 -7.74
C GLN A 510 18.00 20.17 -7.45
N LEU A 511 18.18 21.07 -8.42
CA LEU A 511 18.90 22.33 -8.25
C LEU A 511 18.02 23.33 -7.47
N ALA A 512 18.52 23.92 -6.39
CA ALA A 512 17.72 24.85 -5.61
C ALA A 512 17.58 26.22 -6.31
N PHE A 513 16.38 26.79 -6.28
CA PHE A 513 16.11 28.13 -6.83
C PHE A 513 16.97 29.22 -6.16
N ALA A 514 17.19 29.09 -4.84
CA ALA A 514 18.07 29.98 -4.09
C ALA A 514 19.52 29.97 -4.60
N ASP A 515 20.07 28.79 -4.96
CA ASP A 515 21.45 28.66 -5.45
C ASP A 515 21.66 29.25 -6.85
N VAL A 516 20.57 29.42 -7.61
CA VAL A 516 20.56 30.16 -8.87
C VAL A 516 20.41 31.65 -8.60
N LEU A 517 19.54 32.05 -7.65
CA LEU A 517 19.28 33.45 -7.31
C LEU A 517 20.52 34.14 -6.71
N HIS A 518 21.28 33.45 -5.85
CA HIS A 518 22.53 33.95 -5.26
C HIS A 518 23.66 34.20 -6.28
N ARG A 519 23.51 33.77 -7.54
CA ARG A 519 24.46 34.11 -8.63
C ARG A 519 24.22 35.50 -9.21
N HIS A 520 23.06 36.10 -8.96
CA HIS A 520 22.75 37.46 -9.43
C HIS A 520 23.39 38.51 -8.50
N PRO A 521 24.04 39.56 -9.02
CA PRO A 521 24.75 40.55 -8.19
C PRO A 521 23.84 41.39 -7.26
N ALA A 522 22.53 41.42 -7.53
CA ALA A 522 21.52 42.04 -6.67
C ALA A 522 20.27 41.14 -6.59
N PRO A 523 20.24 40.10 -5.72
CA PRO A 523 19.22 39.05 -5.76
C PRO A 523 17.83 39.57 -5.36
N GLN A 524 17.72 40.30 -4.24
CA GLN A 524 16.45 40.78 -3.71
C GLN A 524 15.79 41.84 -4.61
N THR A 525 16.58 42.75 -5.19
CA THR A 525 16.07 43.74 -6.16
C THR A 525 15.60 43.07 -7.46
N ALA A 526 16.31 42.04 -7.94
CA ALA A 526 15.94 41.32 -9.15
C ALA A 526 14.64 40.51 -8.97
N ILE A 527 14.49 39.76 -7.87
CA ILE A 527 13.29 38.94 -7.67
C ILE A 527 12.02 39.81 -7.50
N LEU A 528 12.14 40.98 -6.86
CA LEU A 528 11.07 41.97 -6.76
C LEU A 528 10.72 42.57 -8.13
N GLN A 529 11.71 43.03 -8.90
CA GLN A 529 11.49 43.62 -10.22
C GLN A 529 10.90 42.60 -11.22
N ILE A 530 11.39 41.35 -11.23
CA ILE A 530 10.85 40.27 -12.06
C ILE A 530 9.40 39.95 -11.66
N THR A 531 9.07 40.01 -10.36
CA THR A 531 7.71 39.80 -9.85
C THR A 531 6.76 40.94 -10.22
N MET A 532 7.22 42.20 -10.19
CA MET A 532 6.43 43.35 -10.63
C MET A 532 6.20 43.37 -12.16
N ASP A 533 7.20 42.99 -12.95
CA ASP A 533 7.11 42.87 -14.42
C ASP A 533 6.69 41.46 -14.90
N LEU A 534 6.20 40.59 -14.02
CA LEU A 534 5.97 39.16 -14.29
C LEU A 534 5.12 38.90 -15.56
N ARG A 535 4.11 39.76 -15.78
CA ARG A 535 3.20 39.68 -16.93
C ARG A 535 3.88 39.86 -18.28
N SER A 536 4.96 40.64 -18.36
CA SER A 536 5.74 40.82 -19.60
C SER A 536 6.89 39.82 -19.71
N ARG A 537 7.55 39.48 -18.58
CA ARG A 537 8.71 38.57 -18.54
C ARG A 537 8.35 37.09 -18.70
N LEU A 538 7.26 36.63 -18.08
CA LEU A 538 6.81 35.22 -18.10
C LEU A 538 5.51 35.01 -18.90
N GLY A 539 4.84 36.10 -19.30
CA GLY A 539 3.63 36.09 -20.11
C GLY A 539 2.33 35.92 -19.32
N GLY A 540 1.24 35.66 -20.04
CA GLY A 540 -0.13 35.75 -19.51
C GLY A 540 -0.73 34.47 -18.92
N GLY A 541 0.01 33.35 -18.86
CA GLY A 541 -0.54 32.04 -18.51
C GLY A 541 -0.73 31.83 -17.00
N PRO A 542 -1.91 31.36 -16.52
CA PRO A 542 -2.17 31.17 -15.10
C PRO A 542 -1.19 30.19 -14.44
N ASN A 543 -0.93 29.04 -15.08
CA ASN A 543 -0.03 28.01 -14.56
C ASN A 543 1.41 28.53 -14.33
N LEU A 544 1.89 29.43 -15.20
CA LEU A 544 3.24 30.00 -15.09
C LEU A 544 3.31 31.03 -13.96
N ARG A 545 2.29 31.90 -13.86
CA ARG A 545 2.12 32.85 -12.76
C ARG A 545 2.04 32.13 -11.42
N GLU A 546 1.31 31.02 -11.36
CA GLU A 546 1.18 30.19 -10.16
C GLU A 546 2.51 29.48 -9.80
N ALA A 547 3.20 28.91 -10.79
CA ALA A 547 4.50 28.26 -10.57
C ALA A 547 5.55 29.27 -10.06
N TRP A 548 5.65 30.45 -10.69
CA TRP A 548 6.52 31.54 -10.21
C TRP A 548 6.21 31.93 -8.77
N THR A 549 4.93 32.15 -8.43
CA THR A 549 4.54 32.51 -7.07
C THR A 549 4.86 31.41 -6.06
N ARG A 550 4.66 30.13 -6.40
CA ARG A 550 5.09 29.00 -5.55
C ARG A 550 6.61 29.00 -5.31
N THR A 551 7.41 29.30 -6.34
CA THR A 551 8.87 29.36 -6.24
C THR A 551 9.35 30.58 -5.43
N VAL A 552 8.70 31.74 -5.56
CA VAL A 552 9.02 32.96 -4.78
C VAL A 552 8.71 32.80 -3.29
N LEU A 553 7.53 32.27 -2.95
CA LEU A 553 7.13 32.06 -1.55
C LEU A 553 7.92 30.95 -0.84
N ALA A 554 8.71 30.16 -1.57
CA ALA A 554 9.60 29.14 -1.03
C ALA A 554 11.03 29.66 -0.72
N LEU A 555 11.29 30.96 -0.90
CA LEU A 555 12.52 31.60 -0.46
C LEU A 555 12.54 31.74 1.08
N PRO A 556 13.66 31.48 1.76
CA PRO A 556 13.75 31.62 3.22
C PRO A 556 13.57 33.07 3.69
N ASP A 557 14.12 34.04 2.92
CA ASP A 557 14.03 35.48 3.20
C ASP A 557 12.97 36.16 2.32
N CYS A 558 11.76 35.61 2.26
CA CYS A 558 10.64 36.18 1.50
C CYS A 558 10.03 37.38 2.24
N SER A 559 10.24 38.60 1.76
CA SER A 559 9.81 39.83 2.45
C SER A 559 8.33 40.17 2.24
N ASP A 560 7.73 40.86 3.21
CA ASP A 560 6.37 41.41 3.13
C ASP A 560 6.11 42.23 1.86
N GLU A 561 7.11 42.99 1.39
CA GLU A 561 7.02 43.77 0.16
C GLU A 561 6.90 42.86 -1.08
N LEU A 562 7.70 41.79 -1.13
CA LEU A 562 7.64 40.78 -2.19
C LEU A 562 6.30 40.01 -2.14
N VAL A 563 5.81 39.69 -0.94
CA VAL A 563 4.48 39.08 -0.73
C VAL A 563 3.36 40.02 -1.22
N ARG A 564 3.40 41.30 -0.86
CA ARG A 564 2.42 42.32 -1.28
C ARG A 564 2.47 42.62 -2.78
N ALA A 565 3.63 42.45 -3.44
CA ALA A 565 3.79 42.64 -4.88
C ALA A 565 3.17 41.52 -5.73
N LEU A 566 2.90 40.35 -5.17
CA LEU A 566 2.35 39.21 -5.90
C LEU A 566 0.89 39.41 -6.34
N PRO A 567 0.42 38.77 -7.43
CA PRO A 567 -0.96 38.86 -7.90
C PRO A 567 -1.95 38.23 -6.90
N ALA A 568 -2.86 39.04 -6.36
CA ALA A 568 -3.66 38.76 -5.17
C ALA A 568 -4.40 37.41 -5.19
N TRP A 569 -5.20 37.12 -6.23
CA TRP A 569 -5.87 35.82 -6.34
C TRP A 569 -4.86 34.67 -6.32
N THR A 570 -3.70 34.83 -6.97
CA THR A 570 -2.72 33.74 -7.15
C THR A 570 -2.01 33.43 -5.84
N VAL A 571 -1.50 34.44 -5.14
CA VAL A 571 -0.84 34.29 -3.83
C VAL A 571 -1.79 33.73 -2.77
N LEU A 572 -3.05 34.18 -2.74
CA LEU A 572 -4.08 33.63 -1.84
C LEU A 572 -4.55 32.22 -2.25
N SER A 573 -4.43 31.83 -3.53
CA SER A 573 -4.79 30.50 -4.02
C SER A 573 -3.70 29.44 -3.87
N ILE A 574 -2.49 29.80 -3.44
CA ILE A 574 -1.35 28.88 -3.43
C ILE A 574 -1.26 28.11 -2.11
N GLY A 575 -1.78 26.89 -2.17
CA GLY A 575 -1.83 25.91 -1.08
C GLY A 575 -2.41 24.61 -1.62
N GLY A 576 -1.67 23.94 -2.51
CA GLY A 576 -2.19 22.90 -3.42
C GLY A 576 -1.36 21.62 -3.42
N GLY A 577 -0.97 21.13 -2.25
CA GLY A 577 -0.18 19.92 -2.06
C GLY A 577 -0.22 19.47 -0.60
N SER A 578 -0.22 18.15 -0.36
CA SER A 578 -0.49 17.56 0.95
C SER A 578 0.51 17.93 2.05
N GLY A 579 0.01 18.26 3.24
CA GLY A 579 0.72 18.16 4.52
C GLY A 579 1.57 19.35 4.93
N TYR A 580 2.40 19.90 4.02
CA TYR A 580 3.31 21.01 4.35
C TYR A 580 3.31 22.08 3.26
N SER A 581 3.02 23.33 3.61
CA SER A 581 3.11 24.50 2.72
C SER A 581 3.39 25.80 3.50
N PRO A 582 4.61 25.96 4.07
CA PRO A 582 5.05 27.21 4.70
C PRO A 582 4.85 28.49 3.85
N PRO A 583 4.88 28.49 2.50
CA PRO A 583 4.45 29.62 1.66
C PRO A 583 3.20 30.37 2.08
N LEU A 584 2.18 29.69 2.61
CA LEU A 584 0.88 30.30 2.89
C LEU A 584 0.79 30.91 4.30
N GLU A 585 1.68 30.53 5.22
CA GLU A 585 1.76 31.07 6.58
C GLU A 585 2.26 32.52 6.56
N ALA A 586 3.31 32.81 5.79
CA ALA A 586 3.81 34.18 5.57
C ALA A 586 2.76 35.09 4.92
N VAL A 587 2.05 34.59 3.89
CA VAL A 587 0.94 35.31 3.25
C VAL A 587 -0.18 35.63 4.24
N THR A 588 -0.53 34.65 5.09
CA THR A 588 -1.60 34.81 6.08
C THR A 588 -1.19 35.81 7.16
N SER A 589 0.05 35.77 7.64
CA SER A 589 0.61 36.77 8.56
C SER A 589 0.50 38.20 7.99
N VAL A 590 0.95 38.42 6.74
CA VAL A 590 0.86 39.73 6.06
C VAL A 590 -0.58 40.24 5.93
N VAL A 591 -1.56 39.36 5.69
CA VAL A 591 -2.99 39.74 5.63
C VAL A 591 -3.55 40.02 7.02
N MET A 592 -3.31 39.15 8.01
CA MET A 592 -3.77 39.31 9.40
C MET A 592 -3.22 40.61 10.01
N THR A 593 -1.93 40.91 9.83
CA THR A 593 -1.31 42.16 10.29
C THR A 593 -1.83 43.40 9.56
N ALA A 594 -2.23 43.28 8.28
CA ALA A 594 -2.74 44.41 7.50
C ALA A 594 -4.22 44.76 7.79
N LEU A 595 -5.03 43.79 8.23
CA LEU A 595 -6.46 43.98 8.53
C LEU A 595 -6.76 44.08 10.04
N GLY A 596 -6.01 43.34 10.87
CA GLY A 596 -6.20 43.31 12.32
C GLY A 596 -7.59 42.86 12.75
N GLU A 597 -8.09 43.47 13.83
CA GLU A 597 -9.40 43.15 14.43
C GLU A 597 -10.59 43.93 13.79
N ASP A 598 -10.40 44.58 12.63
CA ASP A 598 -11.47 45.35 11.96
C ASP A 598 -12.38 44.42 11.14
N GLU A 599 -13.51 44.00 11.75
CA GLU A 599 -14.57 43.22 11.10
C GLU A 599 -15.06 43.83 9.77
N ALA A 600 -15.06 45.16 9.62
CA ALA A 600 -15.46 45.84 8.39
C ALA A 600 -14.35 45.80 7.33
N ALA A 601 -13.07 45.84 7.72
CA ALA A 601 -11.95 45.61 6.80
C ALA A 601 -11.94 44.16 6.28
N TRP A 602 -12.20 43.17 7.15
CA TRP A 602 -12.37 41.77 6.74
C TRP A 602 -13.55 41.58 5.78
N ALA A 603 -14.71 42.15 6.09
CA ALA A 603 -15.87 42.11 5.20
C ALA A 603 -15.61 42.74 3.83
N ARG A 604 -14.88 43.87 3.77
CA ARG A 604 -14.44 44.49 2.51
C ARG A 604 -13.45 43.61 1.76
N PHE A 605 -12.46 43.03 2.45
CA PHE A 605 -11.46 42.14 1.85
C PHE A 605 -12.08 40.87 1.28
N ALA A 606 -13.10 40.29 1.95
CA ALA A 606 -13.86 39.15 1.46
C ALA A 606 -14.59 39.43 0.13
N ALA A 607 -14.96 40.68 -0.11
CA ALA A 607 -15.65 41.16 -1.31
C ALA A 607 -14.72 41.70 -2.42
N ASN A 608 -13.41 41.45 -2.34
CA ASN A 608 -12.45 41.98 -3.31
C ASN A 608 -12.65 41.40 -4.74
N PRO A 609 -12.34 42.17 -5.80
CA PRO A 609 -12.68 41.82 -7.19
C PRO A 609 -11.64 40.92 -7.88
N SER A 610 -10.67 40.35 -7.16
CA SER A 610 -9.64 39.48 -7.74
C SER A 610 -10.25 38.22 -8.34
N SER A 611 -9.62 37.69 -9.38
CA SER A 611 -10.08 36.50 -10.09
C SER A 611 -8.90 35.66 -10.60
N HIS A 612 -9.15 34.39 -10.91
CA HIS A 612 -8.14 33.51 -11.51
C HIS A 612 -7.68 33.97 -12.91
N ALA A 613 -8.58 34.59 -13.69
CA ALA A 613 -8.38 34.94 -15.10
C ALA A 613 -8.98 36.31 -15.47
N GLY A 614 -8.50 36.88 -16.58
CA GLY A 614 -8.86 38.23 -17.04
C GLY A 614 -7.95 39.32 -16.48
N PRO A 615 -8.33 40.61 -16.59
CA PRO A 615 -7.55 41.73 -16.09
C PRO A 615 -7.29 41.67 -14.58
N ASN A 616 -8.31 41.32 -13.80
CA ASN A 616 -8.25 41.32 -12.33
C ASN A 616 -7.31 40.25 -11.74
N ALA A 617 -6.86 39.29 -12.56
CA ALA A 617 -5.85 38.29 -12.19
C ALA A 617 -4.41 38.85 -12.09
N TRP A 618 -4.27 40.18 -12.16
CA TRP A 618 -3.01 40.94 -12.07
C TRP A 618 -3.08 42.11 -11.09
N LEU A 619 -4.12 42.19 -10.24
CA LEU A 619 -4.17 43.12 -9.11
C LEU A 619 -3.17 42.66 -8.04
N GLN A 620 -2.42 43.57 -7.41
CA GLN A 620 -1.41 43.21 -6.41
C GLN A 620 -2.05 43.08 -5.01
N LEU A 621 -1.57 42.14 -4.19
CA LEU A 621 -2.11 41.90 -2.85
C LEU A 621 -2.08 43.16 -1.97
N GLY A 622 -0.99 43.92 -2.01
CA GLY A 622 -0.83 45.17 -1.25
C GLY A 622 -1.90 46.23 -1.60
N GLU A 623 -2.16 46.45 -2.89
CA GLU A 623 -3.15 47.43 -3.37
C GLU A 623 -4.57 47.09 -2.89
N ILE A 624 -4.89 45.80 -2.74
CA ILE A 624 -6.19 45.33 -2.26
C ILE A 624 -6.30 45.39 -0.72
N LEU A 625 -5.23 45.06 0.01
CA LEU A 625 -5.21 45.19 1.48
C LEU A 625 -5.36 46.65 1.91
N ASP A 626 -4.66 47.57 1.24
CA ASP A 626 -4.77 49.00 1.55
C ASP A 626 -6.17 49.54 1.21
N ALA A 627 -6.77 49.13 0.09
CA ALA A 627 -8.17 49.47 -0.22
C ALA A 627 -9.17 48.88 0.79
N SER A 628 -8.96 47.64 1.24
CA SER A 628 -9.84 46.95 2.20
C SER A 628 -9.76 47.55 3.61
N ARG A 629 -8.59 48.05 4.01
CA ARG A 629 -8.38 48.81 5.26
C ARG A 629 -8.93 50.23 5.17
N SER A 630 -8.64 50.97 4.11
CA SER A 630 -9.02 52.39 3.98
C SER A 630 -10.44 52.63 3.45
N GLY A 631 -11.13 51.60 2.93
CA GLY A 631 -12.47 51.74 2.34
C GLY A 631 -12.49 52.48 1.00
N THR A 632 -11.36 52.56 0.31
CA THR A 632 -11.23 53.26 -0.98
C THR A 632 -11.68 52.38 -2.16
N PRO A 633 -11.99 52.97 -3.34
CA PRO A 633 -12.32 52.21 -4.54
C PRO A 633 -11.20 51.23 -4.95
N TRP A 634 -11.60 50.10 -5.55
CA TRP A 634 -10.66 49.05 -5.95
C TRP A 634 -9.63 49.51 -7.00
N PRO A 635 -8.38 48.98 -6.95
CA PRO A 635 -7.32 49.32 -7.90
C PRO A 635 -7.63 48.86 -9.34
N ASN A 636 -7.15 49.63 -10.32
CA ASN A 636 -7.31 49.30 -11.75
C ASN A 636 -6.22 48.32 -12.22
N PRO A 637 -6.58 47.22 -12.92
CA PRO A 637 -5.61 46.22 -13.37
C PRO A 637 -4.67 46.77 -14.46
N ARG A 638 -3.37 46.78 -14.17
CA ARG A 638 -2.34 47.40 -15.02
C ARG A 638 -2.24 46.74 -16.39
N ALA A 639 -2.18 47.55 -17.45
CA ALA A 639 -1.98 47.07 -18.82
C ALA A 639 -0.56 46.48 -19.00
N PRO A 640 -0.37 45.46 -19.87
CA PRO A 640 0.95 44.94 -20.15
C PRO A 640 1.78 45.99 -20.89
N ARG A 641 2.95 46.35 -20.35
CA ARG A 641 3.98 47.08 -21.10
C ARG A 641 4.41 46.20 -22.28
N ARG A 642 4.50 46.79 -23.47
CA ARG A 642 5.12 46.11 -24.62
C ARG A 642 6.64 46.02 -24.38
N PRO A 643 7.29 44.91 -24.76
CA PRO A 643 8.75 44.84 -24.83
C PRO A 643 9.29 45.72 -25.97
#